data_AF-A0A4Y4C2U8-F1
#
_entry.id   AF-A0A4Y4C2U8-F1
#
_cell.length_a   1.000
_cell.length_b   1.000
_cell.length_c   1.000
_cell.angle_alpha   90.00
_cell.angle_beta   90.00
_cell.angle_gamma   90.00
#
_symmetry.space_group_name_H-M   'P 1'
#
loop_
_entity.id
_entity.type
_entity.pdbx_description
1 polymer ?
#
loop_
_entity_poly.entity_id
_entity_poly.type
_entity_poly.pdbx_seq_one_letter_code
_entity_poly.pdbx_strand_id
1 'polypeptide(L)'
;MPGTVTDLRRTSGAASSPLVLSVVLGAIAVAVGLVIRPALTGRFGGFGGDAATIQSIMSSPFDAVDLGYGSYSVIADFYIRIGLSDAPTAAGVLGAVVGATVLAIVLIRVGSVHLGRLSLALAFLAPLTIGIYQAAYTKEIIISLAMLVVVLMPVNWLGELLVIGTLVVLGAEYRTYWLLVAGVYVVVRFVLSRRDGRTVGRVVWMIVLLSVLVGLAMWVTQGVPADSFRGDVNDTASRQSDTGSLITRFIEAPEPVGGVLNSTLTSLFFIVPLPMLLKLSPYYLFIGILFAVIWISAVRAATVAGRSTPMLGRFISLPLAFLVVQGLYEPDWGSALRHATPLIPFIVGAVALSEQIRAAPPGSPPPDHASPSPTPPRPVRTLMTPRTTDHTDGSSARNVLADYLGHLRRWWWMLVVGLVVGGLVGWGASAVMPKEYTATSQLYVGTASSGGSADAYNGAMLSQKQVGSYAEMATGRALGQRVVDDLNLDETASDVASMISAGAHKDTVILDLSVASDDAEFSRDVANSAAVQLQAMVRDLNAQTSPTGQSGAPQLAVLNDAETPESPSSPNTLLNIILGLVLGLVIGAVVAVVRGLTDRRIGGSDEVREIVDAPVVGTIGTTEALAERHTIDFTAAPTPAAEQFRELRTNLRFLDVDNAPTVLAVTSGMPGEGKSTLAVNLALALADDGESVCLVDGDLRNPSIADYVGGNLQSAVGLSTSLAGAAEIDDVVQLTAVDGLSVITSGPIPPNPAELLGSRRFGEVLATLAAHFDHVIIDASPALPVTDGALVAASADGVILAVRHNHTTTDQLTATVDGLDAVNARVLGAVVTLTPSAKGKGYHRYGYGYGTTGQTAPASTESAPDSAAARSAAHRMDDIKESTQERAEVES
;
A
#
# COMPACT_ATOMS: atom_id res chain seq x y z
N MET A 1 -47.87 -7.05 29.33
CA MET A 1 -47.86 -6.04 28.24
C MET A 1 -48.45 -4.74 28.76
N PRO A 2 -48.08 -3.56 28.23
CA PRO A 2 -47.06 -3.25 27.21
C PRO A 2 -46.02 -2.19 27.72
N GLY A 3 -44.90 -1.91 27.05
CA GLY A 3 -44.46 -2.31 25.71
C GLY A 3 -42.96 -2.03 25.48
N THR A 4 -42.31 -3.03 24.89
CA THR A 4 -41.47 -2.96 23.67
C THR A 4 -40.68 -1.67 23.39
N VAL A 5 -39.36 -1.73 23.60
CA VAL A 5 -38.40 -1.30 22.56
C VAL A 5 -37.41 -2.45 22.39
N THR A 6 -37.47 -3.05 21.20
CA THR A 6 -36.66 -4.14 20.68
C THR A 6 -35.19 -3.71 20.59
N ASP A 7 -34.33 -4.39 21.34
CA ASP A 7 -32.88 -4.27 21.24
C ASP A 7 -32.41 -5.11 20.03
N LEU A 8 -32.52 -4.54 18.83
CA LEU A 8 -31.96 -5.10 17.60
C LEU A 8 -30.49 -4.69 17.48
N ARG A 9 -29.61 -5.33 18.25
CA ARG A 9 -28.16 -5.36 18.02
C ARG A 9 -27.67 -6.79 18.04
N ARG A 10 -27.79 -7.50 16.91
CA ARG A 10 -26.90 -8.62 16.50
C ARG A 10 -27.32 -9.11 15.12
N THR A 11 -26.92 -8.37 14.08
CA THR A 11 -26.78 -8.89 12.72
C THR A 11 -25.55 -8.24 12.07
N SER A 12 -24.35 -8.48 12.61
CA SER A 12 -23.11 -8.24 11.87
C SER A 12 -22.80 -9.44 10.99
N GLY A 13 -23.70 -9.71 10.05
CA GLY A 13 -23.45 -10.61 8.92
C GLY A 13 -22.81 -9.81 7.79
N ALA A 14 -21.66 -10.25 7.31
CA ALA A 14 -21.06 -9.87 6.03
C ALA A 14 -20.90 -8.36 5.76
N ALA A 15 -20.09 -7.66 6.56
CA ALA A 15 -19.51 -6.39 6.10
C ALA A 15 -18.17 -6.70 5.43
N SER A 16 -18.14 -6.67 4.10
CA SER A 16 -16.89 -6.41 3.38
C SER A 16 -16.23 -5.22 4.05
N SER A 17 -14.93 -5.32 4.37
CA SER A 17 -14.26 -4.25 5.13
C SER A 17 -14.52 -2.90 4.44
N PRO A 18 -14.98 -1.85 5.16
CA PRO A 18 -15.24 -0.54 4.57
C PRO A 18 -14.01 0.08 3.89
N LEU A 19 -12.82 -0.46 4.16
CA LEU A 19 -11.58 -0.20 3.42
C LEU A 19 -11.60 -0.79 2.00
N VAL A 20 -12.04 -2.04 1.84
CA VAL A 20 -12.23 -2.65 0.51
C VAL A 20 -13.34 -1.93 -0.25
N LEU A 21 -14.43 -1.57 0.42
CA LEU A 21 -15.52 -0.82 -0.19
C LEU A 21 -15.06 0.60 -0.61
N SER A 22 -14.26 1.28 0.19
CA SER A 22 -13.75 2.63 -0.15
C SER A 22 -12.70 2.60 -1.26
N VAL A 23 -11.85 1.56 -1.33
CA VAL A 23 -10.90 1.37 -2.43
C VAL A 23 -11.62 1.06 -3.75
N VAL A 24 -12.62 0.18 -3.73
CA VAL A 24 -13.42 -0.17 -4.92
C VAL A 24 -14.26 1.03 -5.38
N LEU A 25 -14.97 1.69 -4.47
CA LEU A 25 -15.71 2.91 -4.79
C LEU A 25 -14.80 4.04 -5.25
N GLY A 26 -13.58 4.11 -4.72
CA GLY A 26 -12.58 5.09 -5.13
C GLY A 26 -12.08 4.84 -6.55
N ALA A 27 -11.79 3.59 -6.91
CA ALA A 27 -11.43 3.22 -8.29
C ALA A 27 -12.57 3.55 -9.27
N ILE A 28 -13.82 3.25 -8.90
CA ILE A 28 -15.00 3.63 -9.68
C ILE A 28 -15.12 5.14 -9.80
N ALA A 29 -14.93 5.89 -8.71
CA ALA A 29 -15.03 7.36 -8.71
C ALA A 29 -13.94 8.02 -9.57
N VAL A 30 -12.72 7.47 -9.60
CA VAL A 30 -11.67 7.90 -10.54
C VAL A 30 -12.10 7.64 -11.99
N ALA A 31 -12.58 6.43 -12.30
CA ALA A 31 -13.04 6.09 -13.64
C ALA A 31 -14.20 6.97 -14.10
N VAL A 32 -15.17 7.21 -13.22
CA VAL A 32 -16.29 8.14 -13.45
C VAL A 32 -15.79 9.57 -13.67
N GLY A 33 -14.83 10.03 -12.87
CA GLY A 33 -14.18 11.35 -13.04
C GLY A 33 -13.53 11.51 -14.42
N LEU A 34 -12.79 10.48 -14.87
CA LEU A 34 -12.17 10.46 -16.20
C LEU A 34 -13.20 10.50 -17.35
N VAL A 35 -14.34 9.81 -17.19
CA VAL A 35 -15.41 9.75 -18.20
C VAL A 35 -16.25 11.02 -18.26
N ILE A 36 -16.57 11.62 -17.11
CA ILE A 36 -17.43 12.81 -17.04
C ILE A 36 -16.65 14.09 -17.39
N ARG A 37 -15.32 14.08 -17.25
CA ARG A 37 -14.45 15.24 -17.48
C ARG A 37 -14.71 15.96 -18.81
N PRO A 38 -14.74 15.32 -20.00
CA PRO A 38 -14.96 16.02 -21.26
C PRO A 38 -16.28 16.80 -21.31
N ALA A 39 -17.33 16.29 -20.66
CA ALA A 39 -18.63 16.96 -20.57
C ALA A 39 -18.62 18.16 -19.61
N LEU A 40 -17.77 18.13 -18.58
CA LEU A 40 -17.58 19.24 -17.64
C LEU A 40 -16.61 20.30 -18.19
N THR A 41 -15.57 19.90 -18.93
CA THR A 41 -14.54 20.80 -19.48
C THR A 41 -14.94 21.39 -20.84
N GLY A 42 -15.72 20.68 -21.65
CA GLY A 42 -16.12 21.09 -23.01
C GLY A 42 -17.08 22.29 -23.08
N ARG A 43 -17.63 22.77 -21.96
CA ARG A 43 -18.46 23.98 -21.90
C ARG A 43 -17.75 25.22 -21.34
N PHE A 44 -16.60 25.07 -20.67
CA PHE A 44 -15.96 26.17 -19.92
C PHE A 44 -14.43 25.96 -19.93
N GLY A 45 -13.74 26.63 -20.86
CA GLY A 45 -12.40 26.31 -21.39
C GLY A 45 -11.16 26.43 -20.48
N GLY A 46 -11.28 26.51 -19.15
CA GLY A 46 -10.16 26.82 -18.27
C GLY A 46 -9.21 25.66 -17.92
N PHE A 47 -9.58 24.39 -18.16
CA PHE A 47 -8.79 23.23 -17.67
C PHE A 47 -7.80 22.62 -18.68
N GLY A 48 -7.83 23.06 -19.94
CA GLY A 48 -6.99 22.49 -21.02
C GLY A 48 -5.66 23.21 -21.27
N GLY A 49 -5.52 24.47 -20.83
CA GLY A 49 -4.38 25.32 -21.21
C GLY A 49 -3.03 24.84 -20.70
N ASP A 50 -2.96 24.35 -19.46
CA ASP A 50 -1.70 23.83 -18.88
C ASP A 50 -1.21 22.59 -19.61
N ALA A 51 -2.11 21.64 -19.92
CA ALA A 51 -1.76 20.41 -20.62
C ALA A 51 -1.34 20.69 -22.06
N ALA A 52 -2.02 21.62 -22.75
CA ALA A 52 -1.64 22.06 -24.08
C ALA A 52 -0.28 22.78 -24.08
N THR A 53 0.02 23.57 -23.05
CA THR A 53 1.34 24.22 -22.91
C THR A 53 2.44 23.18 -22.69
N ILE A 54 2.22 22.19 -21.82
CA ILE A 54 3.19 21.11 -21.59
C ILE A 54 3.38 20.28 -22.86
N GLN A 55 2.29 19.98 -23.57
CA GLN A 55 2.34 19.29 -24.86
C GLN A 55 3.11 20.09 -25.91
N SER A 56 2.89 21.40 -25.99
CA SER A 56 3.64 22.31 -26.86
C SER A 56 5.14 22.37 -26.52
N ILE A 57 5.50 22.24 -25.24
CA ILE A 57 6.91 22.17 -24.80
C ILE A 57 7.51 20.81 -25.17
N MET A 58 6.78 19.71 -25.00
CA MET A 58 7.27 18.37 -25.35
C MET A 58 7.38 18.16 -26.86
N SER A 59 6.51 18.79 -27.64
CA SER A 59 6.60 18.84 -29.11
C SER A 59 7.58 19.90 -29.60
N SER A 60 8.17 20.68 -28.68
CA SER A 60 9.18 21.67 -29.03
C SER A 60 10.49 20.97 -29.34
N PRO A 61 11.23 21.41 -30.36
CA PRO A 61 12.49 20.78 -30.74
C PRO A 61 13.68 21.31 -29.92
N PHE A 62 13.41 22.20 -28.96
CA PHE A 62 14.38 22.69 -27.98
C PHE A 62 14.26 21.90 -26.67
N ASP A 63 15.36 21.76 -25.93
CA ASP A 63 15.33 21.16 -24.60
C ASP A 63 14.31 21.87 -23.73
N ALA A 64 13.40 21.09 -23.13
CA ALA A 64 12.30 21.61 -22.32
C ALA A 64 12.80 22.62 -21.27
N VAL A 65 13.93 22.31 -20.62
CA VAL A 65 14.58 23.11 -19.56
C VAL A 65 15.04 24.48 -20.07
N ASP A 66 15.46 24.58 -21.33
CA ASP A 66 16.03 25.80 -21.91
C ASP A 66 14.99 26.76 -22.48
N LEU A 67 13.74 26.30 -22.65
CA LEU A 67 12.64 27.11 -23.14
C LEU A 67 12.12 28.13 -22.11
N GLY A 68 12.62 28.12 -20.87
CA GLY A 68 12.33 29.16 -19.89
C GLY A 68 10.90 29.17 -19.33
N TYR A 69 10.09 28.14 -19.58
CA TYR A 69 8.70 28.04 -19.08
C TYR A 69 8.59 27.62 -17.60
N GLY A 70 9.62 27.84 -16.79
CA GLY A 70 9.63 27.53 -15.36
C GLY A 70 9.19 26.09 -15.06
N SER A 71 8.24 25.89 -14.15
CA SER A 71 7.78 24.55 -13.75
C SER A 71 7.24 23.69 -14.91
N TYR A 72 6.74 24.30 -15.99
CA TYR A 72 6.20 23.56 -17.14
C TYR A 72 7.27 22.76 -17.87
N SER A 73 8.51 23.28 -17.92
CA SER A 73 9.67 22.57 -18.48
C SER A 73 10.02 21.31 -17.70
N VAL A 74 10.00 21.38 -16.37
CA VAL A 74 10.30 20.26 -15.47
C VAL A 74 9.29 19.12 -15.65
N ILE A 75 8.03 19.46 -15.87
CA ILE A 75 6.95 18.48 -16.08
C ILE A 75 7.06 17.87 -17.48
N ALA A 76 7.34 18.68 -18.49
CA ALA A 76 7.58 18.19 -19.85
C ALA A 76 8.76 17.22 -19.89
N ASP A 77 9.90 17.58 -19.29
CA ASP A 77 11.08 16.70 -19.16
C ASP A 77 10.74 15.40 -18.40
N PHE A 78 9.96 15.48 -17.32
CA PHE A 78 9.48 14.29 -16.61
C PHE A 78 8.69 13.35 -17.54
N TYR A 79 7.73 13.86 -18.31
CA TYR A 79 6.92 13.05 -19.21
C TYR A 79 7.69 12.52 -20.43
N ILE A 80 8.66 13.28 -20.94
CA ILE A 80 9.60 12.82 -21.98
C ILE A 80 10.43 11.64 -21.47
N ARG A 81 11.03 11.76 -20.28
CA ARG A 81 11.90 10.71 -19.72
C ARG A 81 11.19 9.40 -19.42
N ILE A 82 9.91 9.45 -19.05
CA ILE A 82 9.10 8.25 -18.82
C ILE A 82 8.42 7.73 -20.10
N GLY A 83 8.70 8.33 -21.26
CA GLY A 83 8.21 7.88 -22.56
C GLY A 83 6.71 8.08 -22.77
N LEU A 84 6.12 9.10 -22.12
CA LEU A 84 4.70 9.41 -22.23
C LEU A 84 4.43 10.72 -22.99
N SER A 85 5.43 11.30 -23.66
CA SER A 85 5.34 12.56 -24.42
C SER A 85 4.13 12.63 -25.36
N ASP A 86 3.80 11.52 -26.03
CA ASP A 86 2.75 11.44 -27.06
C ASP A 86 1.50 10.65 -26.59
N ALA A 87 1.42 10.34 -25.28
CA ALA A 87 0.36 9.53 -24.71
C ALA A 87 -0.42 10.29 -23.62
N PRO A 88 -1.24 11.31 -23.98
CA PRO A 88 -1.93 12.17 -23.02
C PRO A 88 -2.89 11.40 -22.11
N THR A 89 -3.57 10.39 -22.67
CA THR A 89 -4.48 9.53 -21.92
C THR A 89 -3.74 8.70 -20.87
N ALA A 90 -2.62 8.08 -21.25
CA ALA A 90 -1.77 7.31 -20.34
C ALA A 90 -1.16 8.19 -19.25
N ALA A 91 -0.69 9.40 -19.59
CA ALA A 91 -0.21 10.39 -18.63
C ALA A 91 -1.27 10.77 -17.59
N GLY A 92 -2.54 10.90 -18.02
CA GLY A 92 -3.66 11.17 -17.11
C GLY A 92 -4.03 9.99 -16.22
N VAL A 93 -4.06 8.77 -16.77
CA VAL A 93 -4.28 7.55 -15.98
C VAL A 93 -3.19 7.39 -14.92
N LEU A 94 -1.92 7.61 -15.28
CA LEU A 94 -0.80 7.57 -14.35
C LEU A 94 -0.99 8.55 -13.18
N GLY A 95 -1.35 9.80 -13.47
CA GLY A 95 -1.64 10.80 -12.44
C GLY A 95 -2.71 10.31 -11.47
N ALA A 96 -3.87 9.90 -12.00
CA ALA A 96 -4.98 9.42 -11.19
C ALA A 96 -4.64 8.17 -10.35
N VAL A 97 -3.85 7.24 -10.88
CA VAL A 97 -3.36 6.06 -10.15
C VAL A 97 -2.44 6.47 -9.00
N VAL A 98 -1.52 7.41 -9.22
CA VAL A 98 -0.63 7.93 -8.17
C VAL A 98 -1.46 8.59 -7.07
N GLY A 99 -2.40 9.48 -7.42
CA GLY A 99 -3.29 10.12 -6.45
C GLY A 99 -4.12 9.14 -5.63
N ALA A 100 -4.71 8.12 -6.29
CA ALA A 100 -5.47 7.06 -5.63
C ALA A 100 -4.59 6.20 -4.71
N THR A 101 -3.35 5.94 -5.12
CA THR A 101 -2.36 5.19 -4.32
C THR A 101 -2.00 5.94 -3.04
N VAL A 102 -1.75 7.24 -3.13
CA VAL A 102 -1.51 8.08 -1.93
C VAL A 102 -2.71 8.03 -0.99
N LEU A 103 -3.94 8.15 -1.50
CA LEU A 103 -5.15 8.02 -0.70
C LEU A 103 -5.26 6.65 -0.02
N ALA A 104 -5.01 5.56 -0.75
CA ALA A 104 -5.04 4.22 -0.19
C ALA A 104 -4.01 4.07 0.94
N ILE A 105 -2.77 4.54 0.74
CA ILE A 105 -1.71 4.51 1.75
C ILE A 105 -2.11 5.32 2.98
N VAL A 106 -2.71 6.51 2.81
CA VAL A 106 -3.23 7.30 3.94
C VAL A 106 -4.29 6.54 4.72
N LEU A 107 -5.29 5.96 4.02
CA LEU A 107 -6.37 5.21 4.66
C LEU A 107 -5.85 3.96 5.39
N ILE A 108 -4.88 3.26 4.81
CA ILE A 108 -4.19 2.13 5.44
C ILE A 108 -3.46 2.60 6.69
N ARG A 109 -2.71 3.71 6.60
CA ARG A 109 -1.91 4.22 7.71
C ARG A 109 -2.75 4.68 8.91
N VAL A 110 -3.99 5.12 8.66
CA VAL A 110 -4.98 5.51 9.68
C VAL A 110 -5.64 4.30 10.38
N GLY A 111 -5.50 3.09 9.83
CA GLY A 111 -5.70 1.83 10.57
C GLY A 111 -7.13 1.50 11.01
N SER A 112 -8.18 2.18 10.55
CA SER A 112 -9.54 1.98 11.09
C SER A 112 -10.57 1.44 10.09
N VAL A 113 -11.23 0.37 10.51
CA VAL A 113 -12.37 -0.30 9.85
C VAL A 113 -13.70 0.46 10.09
N HIS A 114 -13.70 1.64 10.71
CA HIS A 114 -14.94 2.39 11.02
C HIS A 114 -14.81 3.86 10.62
N LEU A 115 -14.83 4.12 9.31
CA LEU A 115 -14.98 5.47 8.77
C LEU A 115 -16.39 5.99 9.11
N GLY A 116 -16.50 7.15 9.76
CA GLY A 116 -17.76 7.85 9.92
C GLY A 116 -18.37 8.28 8.58
N ARG A 117 -19.64 8.71 8.60
CA ARG A 117 -20.36 9.11 7.37
C ARG A 117 -19.64 10.23 6.59
N LEU A 118 -18.98 11.15 7.29
CA LEU A 118 -18.24 12.26 6.68
C LEU A 118 -16.92 11.80 6.06
N SER A 119 -16.17 10.93 6.74
CA SER A 119 -14.92 10.38 6.19
C SER A 119 -15.17 9.44 5.02
N LEU A 120 -16.26 8.66 5.01
CA LEU A 120 -16.70 7.90 3.82
C LEU A 120 -17.06 8.82 2.65
N ALA A 121 -17.82 9.88 2.89
CA ALA A 121 -18.19 10.83 1.85
C ALA A 121 -16.95 11.53 1.24
N LEU A 122 -15.99 11.93 2.08
CA LEU A 122 -14.72 12.51 1.64
C LEU A 122 -13.83 11.50 0.92
N ALA A 123 -13.78 10.25 1.38
CA ALA A 123 -13.04 9.17 0.73
C ALA A 123 -13.62 8.79 -0.64
N PHE A 124 -14.90 9.09 -0.91
CA PHE A 124 -15.51 8.98 -2.24
C PHE A 124 -15.26 10.22 -3.11
N LEU A 125 -15.37 11.40 -2.51
CA LEU A 125 -15.19 12.69 -3.18
C LEU A 125 -13.74 12.95 -3.61
N ALA A 126 -12.77 12.46 -2.83
CA ALA A 126 -11.35 12.55 -3.13
C ALA A 126 -10.96 11.87 -4.47
N PRO A 127 -11.27 10.59 -4.72
CA PRO A 127 -10.98 9.96 -6.00
C PRO A 127 -11.75 10.57 -7.17
N LEU A 128 -12.97 11.06 -6.95
CA LEU A 128 -13.70 11.82 -7.99
C LEU A 128 -12.95 13.10 -8.38
N THR A 129 -12.50 13.89 -7.40
CA THR A 129 -11.72 15.11 -7.66
C THR A 129 -10.35 14.80 -8.28
N ILE A 130 -9.68 13.73 -7.84
CA ILE A 130 -8.46 13.21 -8.46
C ILE A 130 -8.73 12.86 -9.94
N GLY A 131 -9.78 12.12 -10.26
CA GLY A 131 -10.12 11.76 -11.64
C GLY A 131 -10.50 12.97 -12.53
N ILE A 132 -11.09 14.02 -11.95
CA ILE A 132 -11.44 15.26 -12.66
C ILE A 132 -10.20 16.13 -12.92
N TYR A 133 -9.32 16.29 -11.93
CA TYR A 133 -8.23 17.28 -11.94
C TYR A 133 -6.83 16.71 -12.24
N GLN A 134 -6.55 15.44 -11.97
CA GLN A 134 -5.30 14.75 -12.32
C GLN A 134 -5.40 14.10 -13.70
N ALA A 135 -5.46 14.98 -14.69
CA ALA A 135 -5.64 14.72 -16.10
C ALA A 135 -4.33 14.48 -16.89
N ALA A 136 -4.44 14.35 -18.22
CA ALA A 136 -3.32 14.36 -19.17
C ALA A 136 -2.28 15.43 -18.81
N TYR A 137 -1.02 15.02 -18.74
CA TYR A 137 0.14 15.85 -18.40
C TYR A 137 -0.04 16.69 -17.13
N THR A 138 -0.63 16.09 -16.09
CA THR A 138 -0.85 16.81 -14.83
C THR A 138 0.46 17.13 -14.12
N LYS A 139 0.63 18.41 -13.79
CA LYS A 139 1.72 18.90 -12.97
C LYS A 139 1.68 18.42 -11.52
N GLU A 140 0.52 17.95 -11.08
CA GLU A 140 0.27 17.51 -9.70
C GLU A 140 0.86 16.14 -9.37
N ILE A 141 1.36 15.40 -10.37
CA ILE A 141 1.96 14.08 -10.17
C ILE A 141 3.25 14.15 -9.33
N ILE A 142 4.10 15.14 -9.60
CA ILE A 142 5.36 15.35 -8.86
C ILE A 142 5.06 15.66 -7.38
N ILE A 143 4.06 16.52 -7.14
CA ILE A 143 3.61 16.84 -5.78
C ILE A 143 3.05 15.60 -5.11
N SER A 144 2.19 14.82 -5.79
CA SER A 144 1.59 13.60 -5.24
C SER A 144 2.63 12.55 -4.86
N LEU A 145 3.71 12.40 -5.64
CA LEU A 145 4.84 11.52 -5.30
C LEU A 145 5.61 12.05 -4.08
N ALA A 146 5.91 13.35 -4.05
CA ALA A 146 6.57 13.99 -2.91
C ALA A 146 5.75 13.84 -1.61
N MET A 147 4.42 13.86 -1.72
CA MET A 147 3.50 13.67 -0.61
C MET A 147 3.62 12.28 0.06
N LEU A 148 4.15 11.25 -0.61
CA LEU A 148 4.38 9.95 0.01
C LEU A 148 5.30 10.05 1.24
N VAL A 149 6.25 10.99 1.24
CA VAL A 149 7.15 11.23 2.39
C VAL A 149 6.35 11.63 3.64
N VAL A 150 5.28 12.39 3.49
CA VAL A 150 4.43 12.86 4.60
C VAL A 150 3.71 11.69 5.29
N VAL A 151 3.33 10.65 4.53
CA VAL A 151 2.61 9.48 5.06
C VAL A 151 3.54 8.38 5.53
N LEU A 152 4.59 8.08 4.76
CA LEU A 152 5.45 6.92 4.98
C LEU A 152 6.47 7.14 6.09
N MET A 153 6.92 8.39 6.29
CA MET A 153 7.93 8.65 7.31
C MET A 153 7.35 8.57 8.73
N PRO A 154 8.10 8.05 9.71
CA PRO A 154 7.67 7.99 11.10
C PRO A 154 7.43 9.39 11.69
N VAL A 155 6.57 9.48 12.70
CA VAL A 155 6.27 10.75 13.40
C VAL A 155 7.31 11.07 14.48
N ASN A 156 8.55 11.25 14.04
CA ASN A 156 9.69 11.63 14.88
C ASN A 156 10.45 12.81 14.24
N TRP A 157 11.48 13.31 14.94
CA TRP A 157 12.25 14.48 14.49
C TRP A 157 12.91 14.28 13.11
N LEU A 158 13.40 13.07 12.81
CA LEU A 158 13.96 12.72 11.50
C LEU A 158 12.89 12.77 10.40
N GLY A 159 11.72 12.21 10.66
CA GLY A 159 10.61 12.23 9.71
C GLY A 159 10.10 13.65 9.43
N GLU A 160 10.05 14.52 10.44
CA GLU A 160 9.69 15.93 10.24
C GLU A 160 10.75 16.68 9.41
N LEU A 161 12.05 16.41 9.63
CA LEU A 161 13.12 16.98 8.80
C LEU A 161 13.03 16.52 7.35
N LEU A 162 12.70 15.24 7.10
CA LEU A 162 12.51 14.74 5.73
C LEU A 162 11.31 15.39 5.05
N VAL A 163 10.19 15.57 5.76
CA VAL A 163 9.03 16.31 5.20
C VAL A 163 9.42 17.74 4.84
N ILE A 164 10.10 18.46 5.74
CA ILE A 164 10.55 19.83 5.47
C ILE A 164 11.53 19.86 4.30
N GLY A 165 12.49 18.93 4.26
CA GLY A 165 13.46 18.79 3.17
C GLY A 165 12.77 18.59 1.82
N THR A 166 11.76 17.71 1.76
CA THR A 166 10.96 17.52 0.55
C THR A 166 10.25 18.80 0.10
N LEU A 167 9.66 19.56 1.02
CA LEU A 167 9.01 20.84 0.69
C LEU A 167 10.02 21.88 0.19
N VAL A 168 11.23 21.88 0.75
CA VAL A 168 12.33 22.76 0.30
C VAL A 168 12.81 22.38 -1.11
N VAL A 169 12.95 21.08 -1.40
CA VAL A 169 13.30 20.60 -2.75
C VAL A 169 12.22 20.98 -3.77
N LEU A 170 10.94 20.81 -3.42
CA LEU A 170 9.84 21.31 -4.27
C LEU A 170 9.92 22.83 -4.47
N GLY A 171 10.37 23.55 -3.46
CA GLY A 171 10.63 24.99 -3.51
C GLY A 171 11.74 25.38 -4.49
N ALA A 172 12.86 24.67 -4.43
CA ALA A 172 14.05 24.95 -5.22
C ALA A 172 13.90 24.50 -6.69
N GLU A 173 13.38 23.29 -6.91
CA GLU A 173 13.42 22.62 -8.21
C GLU A 173 12.11 22.70 -8.99
N TYR A 174 10.98 23.00 -8.32
CA TYR A 174 9.66 22.96 -8.96
C TYR A 174 8.93 24.30 -8.94
N ARG A 175 8.49 24.78 -7.77
CA ARG A 175 7.86 26.10 -7.61
C ARG A 175 8.26 26.76 -6.30
N THR A 176 8.81 27.96 -6.41
CA THR A 176 9.39 28.74 -5.29
C THR A 176 8.43 28.98 -4.11
N TYR A 177 7.12 29.06 -4.35
CA TYR A 177 6.15 29.22 -3.25
C TYR A 177 6.13 28.03 -2.28
N TRP A 178 6.64 26.84 -2.66
CA TRP A 178 6.76 25.71 -1.73
C TRP A 178 7.76 25.99 -0.60
N LEU A 179 8.71 26.92 -0.76
CA LEU A 179 9.55 27.41 0.34
C LEU A 179 8.71 28.13 1.41
N LEU A 180 7.71 28.91 0.98
CA LEU A 180 6.76 29.54 1.90
C LEU A 180 5.87 28.50 2.56
N VAL A 181 5.41 27.50 1.81
CA VAL A 181 4.64 26.37 2.37
C VAL A 181 5.47 25.65 3.44
N ALA A 182 6.76 25.40 3.21
CA ALA A 182 7.66 24.79 4.19
C ALA A 182 7.78 25.64 5.47
N GLY A 183 7.97 26.95 5.33
CA GLY A 183 8.04 27.87 6.47
C GLY A 183 6.75 27.91 7.28
N VAL A 184 5.61 28.06 6.60
CA VAL A 184 4.29 28.07 7.26
C VAL A 184 3.98 26.70 7.87
N TYR A 185 4.35 25.60 7.23
CA TYR A 185 4.21 24.25 7.74
C TYR A 185 4.90 24.09 9.10
N VAL A 186 6.14 24.54 9.24
CA VAL A 186 6.88 24.48 10.52
C VAL A 186 6.14 25.25 11.61
N VAL A 187 5.63 26.44 11.30
CA VAL A 187 4.89 27.26 12.28
C VAL A 187 3.57 26.59 12.67
N VAL A 188 2.78 26.12 11.71
CA VAL A 188 1.52 25.43 11.96
C VAL A 188 1.78 24.16 12.77
N ARG A 189 2.76 23.36 12.37
CA ARG A 189 3.16 22.11 13.04
C ARG A 189 3.54 22.37 14.49
N PHE A 190 4.36 23.38 14.72
CA PHE A 190 4.75 23.81 16.06
C PHE A 190 3.57 24.25 16.91
N VAL A 191 2.70 25.12 16.37
CA VAL A 191 1.50 25.60 17.06
C VAL A 191 0.58 24.43 17.42
N LEU A 192 0.36 23.49 16.50
CA LEU A 192 -0.48 22.31 16.69
C LEU A 192 0.10 21.34 17.73
N SER A 193 1.43 21.21 17.82
CA SER A 193 2.11 20.30 18.77
C SER A 193 2.09 20.75 20.24
N ARG A 194 1.78 22.02 20.52
CA ARG A 194 1.95 22.61 21.86
C ARG A 194 0.87 22.23 22.89
N ARG A 195 -0.38 22.08 22.46
CA ARG A 195 -1.54 21.81 23.32
C ARG A 195 -2.57 20.93 22.61
N ASP A 196 -3.25 20.11 23.39
CA ASP A 196 -4.39 19.32 22.93
C ASP A 196 -5.66 20.19 22.97
N GLY A 197 -6.52 20.02 21.97
CA GLY A 197 -7.82 20.69 21.93
C GLY A 197 -7.75 22.19 21.62
N ARG A 198 -8.37 22.59 20.51
CA ARG A 198 -8.56 24.00 20.12
C ARG A 198 -10.01 24.25 19.74
N THR A 199 -10.44 25.50 19.83
CA THR A 199 -11.71 25.90 19.23
C THR A 199 -11.52 26.18 17.74
N VAL A 200 -12.56 26.01 16.94
CA VAL A 200 -12.56 26.37 15.50
C VAL A 200 -12.07 27.81 15.32
N GLY A 201 -12.55 28.74 16.16
CA GLY A 201 -12.12 30.15 16.11
C GLY A 201 -10.61 30.34 16.29
N ARG A 202 -9.94 29.57 17.15
CA ARG A 202 -8.47 29.66 17.32
C ARG A 202 -7.71 29.17 16.09
N VAL A 203 -8.21 28.13 15.42
CA VAL A 203 -7.61 27.62 14.18
C VAL A 203 -7.78 28.65 13.06
N VAL A 204 -8.96 29.25 12.92
CA VAL A 204 -9.21 30.31 11.92
C VAL A 204 -8.35 31.54 12.21
N TRP A 205 -8.24 31.98 13.46
CA TRP A 205 -7.37 33.11 13.83
C TRP A 205 -5.88 32.84 13.55
N MET A 206 -5.43 31.60 13.73
CA MET A 206 -4.08 31.20 13.34
C MET A 206 -3.86 31.35 11.83
N ILE A 207 -4.82 30.92 11.00
CA ILE A 207 -4.77 31.09 9.53
C ILE A 207 -4.72 32.58 9.18
N VAL A 208 -5.60 33.40 9.75
CA VAL A 208 -5.63 34.86 9.54
C VAL A 208 -4.29 35.50 9.91
N LEU A 209 -3.76 35.19 11.08
CA LEU A 209 -2.48 35.74 11.54
C LEU A 209 -1.33 35.33 10.60
N LEU A 210 -1.30 34.08 10.16
CA LEU A 210 -0.29 33.60 9.22
C LEU A 210 -0.41 34.28 7.85
N SER A 211 -1.62 34.42 7.30
CA SER A 211 -1.85 35.14 6.03
C SER A 211 -1.36 36.58 6.11
N VAL A 212 -1.66 37.29 7.21
CA VAL A 212 -1.18 38.66 7.43
C VAL A 212 0.34 38.72 7.52
N LEU A 213 0.96 37.84 8.30
CA LEU A 213 2.41 37.81 8.48
C LEU A 213 3.15 37.49 7.17
N VAL A 214 2.66 36.51 6.41
CA VAL A 214 3.25 36.13 5.11
C VAL A 214 3.06 37.25 4.09
N GLY A 215 1.88 37.87 4.03
CA GLY A 215 1.62 39.01 3.14
C GLY A 215 2.48 40.22 3.46
N LEU A 216 2.68 40.55 4.74
CA LEU A 216 3.60 41.61 5.15
C LEU A 216 5.07 41.25 4.86
N ALA A 217 5.45 39.99 5.04
CA ALA A 217 6.79 39.52 4.71
C ALA A 217 7.08 39.68 3.20
N MET A 218 6.11 39.41 2.32
CA MET A 218 6.26 39.70 0.88
C MET A 218 6.58 41.15 0.60
N TRP A 219 5.81 42.06 1.21
CA TRP A 219 6.04 43.49 1.04
C TRP A 219 7.43 43.91 1.51
N VAL A 220 7.84 43.45 2.70
CA VAL A 220 9.14 43.83 3.30
C VAL A 220 10.32 43.25 2.52
N THR A 221 10.20 42.02 2.02
CA THR A 221 11.32 41.30 1.38
C THR A 221 11.41 41.53 -0.11
N GLN A 222 10.28 41.68 -0.81
CA GLN A 222 10.23 41.80 -2.27
C GLN A 222 9.74 43.17 -2.76
N GLY A 223 9.22 44.03 -1.87
CA GLY A 223 8.73 45.36 -2.25
C GLY A 223 7.47 45.36 -3.11
N VAL A 224 6.78 44.21 -3.23
CA VAL A 224 5.57 44.04 -4.03
C VAL A 224 4.35 43.76 -3.15
N PRO A 225 3.15 44.21 -3.56
CA PRO A 225 1.89 43.85 -2.90
C PRO A 225 1.73 42.35 -2.75
N ALA A 226 1.12 41.93 -1.64
CA ALA A 226 0.95 40.51 -1.31
C ALA A 226 0.12 39.74 -2.36
N ASP A 227 -0.76 40.39 -3.12
CA ASP A 227 -1.56 39.79 -4.19
C ASP A 227 -1.12 40.20 -5.61
N SER A 228 0.09 40.77 -5.74
CA SER A 228 0.67 41.23 -7.02
C SER A 228 0.67 40.15 -8.10
N PHE A 229 1.17 38.95 -7.76
CA PHE A 229 1.24 37.82 -8.68
C PHE A 229 -0.14 37.48 -9.28
N ARG A 230 -1.18 37.49 -8.44
CA ARG A 230 -2.55 37.25 -8.89
C ARG A 230 -3.04 38.39 -9.79
N GLY A 231 -2.73 39.63 -9.44
CA GLY A 231 -3.04 40.80 -10.27
C GLY A 231 -2.49 40.65 -11.69
N ASP A 232 -1.21 40.30 -11.82
CA ASP A 232 -0.53 40.15 -13.11
C ASP A 232 -1.17 39.06 -13.99
N VAL A 233 -1.55 37.93 -13.38
CA VAL A 233 -2.23 36.84 -14.09
C VAL A 233 -3.65 37.24 -14.51
N ASN A 234 -4.41 37.88 -13.61
CA ASN A 234 -5.76 38.36 -13.91
C ASN A 234 -5.78 39.40 -15.03
N ASP A 235 -4.78 40.29 -15.07
CA ASP A 235 -4.62 41.29 -16.14
C ASP A 235 -4.31 40.65 -17.49
N THR A 236 -3.62 39.50 -17.49
CA THR A 236 -3.33 38.74 -18.71
C THR A 236 -4.56 37.95 -19.17
N ALA A 237 -5.24 37.27 -18.26
CA ALA A 237 -6.43 36.46 -18.54
C ALA A 237 -7.64 37.31 -18.98
N SER A 238 -7.81 38.50 -18.39
CA SER A 238 -8.87 39.45 -18.78
C SER A 238 -8.71 39.96 -20.21
N ARG A 239 -7.47 40.07 -20.72
CA ARG A 239 -7.19 40.39 -22.14
C ARG A 239 -7.51 39.23 -23.09
N GLN A 240 -7.56 38.00 -22.60
CA GLN A 240 -7.85 36.78 -23.36
C GLN A 240 -9.30 36.30 -23.25
N SER A 241 -10.21 37.11 -22.68
CA SER A 241 -11.66 36.86 -22.53
C SER A 241 -12.09 35.71 -21.60
N ASP A 242 -11.18 35.14 -20.80
CA ASP A 242 -11.50 34.09 -19.82
C ASP A 242 -11.63 34.67 -18.39
N THR A 243 -12.82 35.20 -18.04
CA THR A 243 -13.02 35.99 -16.81
C THR A 243 -13.94 35.38 -15.76
N GLY A 244 -14.59 34.25 -16.06
CA GLY A 244 -15.69 33.72 -15.24
C GLY A 244 -15.26 33.28 -13.85
N SER A 245 -14.11 32.61 -13.72
CA SER A 245 -13.65 31.92 -12.51
C SER A 245 -12.46 32.60 -11.81
N LEU A 246 -12.04 33.77 -12.29
CA LEU A 246 -10.96 34.55 -11.70
C LEU A 246 -11.30 35.06 -10.29
N ILE A 247 -10.29 35.12 -9.44
CA ILE A 247 -10.33 35.69 -8.10
C ILE A 247 -9.84 37.14 -8.20
N THR A 248 -10.77 38.09 -8.26
CA THR A 248 -10.45 39.53 -8.29
C THR A 248 -10.28 40.09 -6.87
N ARG A 249 -9.72 41.31 -6.77
CA ARG A 249 -9.69 42.03 -5.50
C ARG A 249 -11.11 42.27 -4.99
N PHE A 250 -11.34 41.99 -3.72
CA PHE A 250 -12.60 42.19 -3.02
C PHE A 250 -12.72 43.60 -2.45
N ILE A 251 -11.60 44.19 -2.03
CA ILE A 251 -11.54 45.50 -1.39
C ILE A 251 -10.40 46.31 -2.01
N GLU A 252 -10.68 47.54 -2.42
CA GLU A 252 -9.67 48.49 -2.87
C GLU A 252 -9.13 49.29 -1.67
N ALA A 253 -7.83 49.17 -1.39
CA ALA A 253 -7.16 49.90 -0.31
C ALA A 253 -5.69 50.17 -0.67
N PRO A 254 -5.04 51.19 -0.06
CA PRO A 254 -3.62 51.49 -0.29
C PRO A 254 -2.68 50.36 0.12
N GLU A 255 -1.55 50.23 -0.57
CA GLU A 255 -0.53 49.24 -0.23
C GLU A 255 0.29 49.66 1.00
N PRO A 256 0.74 48.71 1.84
CA PRO A 256 0.62 47.24 1.70
C PRO A 256 -0.72 46.65 2.18
N VAL A 257 -1.60 47.47 2.74
CA VAL A 257 -2.83 47.00 3.40
C VAL A 257 -3.77 46.34 2.40
N GLY A 258 -3.90 46.89 1.19
CA GLY A 258 -4.71 46.34 0.11
C GLY A 258 -4.36 44.89 -0.22
N GLY A 259 -3.10 44.61 -0.56
CA GLY A 259 -2.69 43.24 -0.90
C GLY A 259 -2.82 42.26 0.28
N VAL A 260 -2.43 42.68 1.48
CA VAL A 260 -2.51 41.82 2.69
C VAL A 260 -3.95 41.46 3.02
N LEU A 261 -4.86 42.44 2.92
CA LEU A 261 -6.27 42.23 3.24
C LEU A 261 -6.95 41.33 2.20
N ASN A 262 -6.68 41.55 0.91
CA ASN A 262 -7.25 40.71 -0.15
C ASN A 262 -6.72 39.27 -0.12
N SER A 263 -5.43 39.07 0.13
CA SER A 263 -4.86 37.72 0.26
C SER A 263 -5.43 36.97 1.48
N THR A 264 -5.57 37.66 2.61
CA THR A 264 -6.18 37.10 3.83
C THR A 264 -7.65 36.73 3.61
N LEU A 265 -8.44 37.60 2.96
CA LEU A 265 -9.82 37.29 2.60
C LEU A 265 -9.92 36.11 1.65
N THR A 266 -8.96 35.96 0.73
CA THR A 266 -8.92 34.81 -0.19
C THR A 266 -8.71 33.51 0.56
N SER A 267 -7.76 33.45 1.50
CA SER A 267 -7.57 32.28 2.37
C SER A 267 -8.84 31.94 3.17
N LEU A 268 -9.57 32.94 3.65
CA LEU A 268 -10.85 32.74 4.35
C LEU A 268 -11.95 32.25 3.42
N PHE A 269 -12.02 32.78 2.20
CA PHE A 269 -13.01 32.36 1.22
C PHE A 269 -12.71 30.98 0.63
N PHE A 270 -11.50 30.44 0.72
CA PHE A 270 -11.30 29.00 0.47
C PHE A 270 -11.97 28.12 1.53
N ILE A 271 -12.04 28.57 2.79
CA ILE A 271 -12.75 27.86 3.86
C ILE A 271 -14.27 28.02 3.69
N VAL A 272 -14.71 29.26 3.42
CA VAL A 272 -16.12 29.61 3.25
C VAL A 272 -16.28 30.36 1.92
N PRO A 273 -16.52 29.67 0.79
CA PRO A 273 -16.47 30.24 -0.57
C PRO A 273 -17.72 31.05 -0.93
N LEU A 274 -18.02 32.05 -0.09
CA LEU A 274 -19.14 32.97 -0.25
C LEU A 274 -19.16 33.63 -1.63
N PRO A 275 -18.04 34.14 -2.20
CA PRO A 275 -18.04 34.75 -3.53
C PRO A 275 -18.50 33.78 -4.63
N MET A 276 -18.21 32.49 -4.51
CA MET A 276 -18.67 31.47 -5.47
C MET A 276 -20.14 31.15 -5.27
N LEU A 277 -20.56 30.92 -4.02
CA LEU A 277 -21.94 30.57 -3.68
C LEU A 277 -22.93 31.68 -4.10
N LEU A 278 -22.51 32.94 -4.03
CA LEU A 278 -23.32 34.09 -4.44
C LEU A 278 -23.49 34.23 -5.95
N LYS A 279 -22.69 33.55 -6.79
CA LYS A 279 -22.89 33.55 -8.25
C LYS A 279 -24.14 32.77 -8.68
N LEU A 280 -24.72 31.94 -7.81
CA LEU A 280 -25.96 31.16 -8.01
C LEU A 280 -26.01 30.29 -9.27
N SER A 281 -24.88 30.11 -9.96
CA SER A 281 -24.78 29.18 -11.08
C SER A 281 -24.50 27.77 -10.55
N PRO A 282 -25.11 26.71 -11.13
CA PRO A 282 -24.92 25.33 -10.69
C PRO A 282 -23.45 24.91 -10.56
N TYR A 283 -22.60 25.41 -11.45
CA TYR A 283 -21.15 25.16 -11.43
C TYR A 283 -20.46 25.76 -10.20
N TYR A 284 -20.67 27.05 -9.94
CA TYR A 284 -20.04 27.73 -8.80
C TYR A 284 -20.62 27.26 -7.45
N LEU A 285 -21.90 26.86 -7.43
CA LEU A 285 -22.51 26.19 -6.29
C LEU A 285 -21.85 24.84 -5.99
N PHE A 286 -21.66 23.99 -7.01
CA PHE A 286 -21.01 22.71 -6.85
C PHE A 286 -19.57 22.86 -6.33
N ILE A 287 -18.76 23.70 -6.98
CA ILE A 287 -17.36 23.92 -6.56
C ILE A 287 -17.30 24.60 -5.19
N GLY A 288 -18.18 25.56 -4.90
CA GLY A 288 -18.27 26.20 -3.60
C GLY A 288 -18.62 25.23 -2.48
N ILE A 289 -19.57 24.31 -2.70
CA ILE A 289 -19.89 23.25 -1.72
C ILE A 289 -18.70 22.33 -1.52
N LEU A 290 -18.00 21.96 -2.60
CA LEU A 290 -16.82 21.10 -2.54
C LEU A 290 -15.68 21.74 -1.72
N PHE A 291 -15.37 23.01 -1.96
CA PHE A 291 -14.42 23.79 -1.16
C PHE A 291 -14.82 23.80 0.31
N ALA A 292 -16.08 24.15 0.59
CA ALA A 292 -16.58 24.21 1.95
C ALA A 292 -16.43 22.85 2.67
N VAL A 293 -16.83 21.75 2.03
CA VAL A 293 -16.73 20.40 2.59
C VAL A 293 -15.28 20.03 2.88
N ILE A 294 -14.35 20.28 1.96
CA ILE A 294 -12.92 19.95 2.14
C ILE A 294 -12.32 20.78 3.29
N TRP A 295 -12.43 22.10 3.22
CA TRP A 295 -11.70 22.99 4.12
C TRP A 295 -12.35 23.16 5.49
N ILE A 296 -13.68 23.13 5.60
CA ILE A 296 -14.35 23.10 6.92
C ILE A 296 -13.99 21.80 7.64
N SER A 297 -13.95 20.67 6.93
CA SER A 297 -13.55 19.40 7.52
C SER A 297 -12.09 19.43 7.98
N ALA A 298 -11.19 20.02 7.19
CA ALA A 298 -9.80 20.24 7.57
C ALA A 298 -9.67 21.08 8.86
N VAL A 299 -10.34 22.23 8.93
CA VAL A 299 -10.34 23.11 10.11
C VAL A 299 -10.90 22.39 11.34
N ARG A 300 -11.97 21.59 11.18
CA ARG A 300 -12.55 20.77 12.26
C ARG A 300 -11.64 19.62 12.70
N ALA A 301 -10.86 19.02 11.81
CA ALA A 301 -9.87 18.02 12.20
C ALA A 301 -8.75 18.67 13.03
N ALA A 302 -8.28 19.85 12.64
CA ALA A 302 -7.24 20.60 13.35
C ALA A 302 -7.61 21.00 14.79
N THR A 303 -8.91 21.07 15.13
CA THR A 303 -9.33 21.35 16.52
C THR A 303 -8.95 20.25 17.49
N VAL A 304 -8.78 19.02 17.00
CA VAL A 304 -8.44 17.84 17.82
C VAL A 304 -6.94 17.52 17.76
N ALA A 305 -6.21 18.14 16.82
CA ALA A 305 -4.76 18.02 16.74
C ALA A 305 -4.09 18.48 18.03
N GLY A 306 -3.08 17.74 18.48
CA GLY A 306 -2.39 18.04 19.73
C GLY A 306 -1.09 17.30 19.88
N ARG A 307 -0.51 17.42 21.08
CA ARG A 307 0.63 16.64 21.53
C ARG A 307 0.32 15.14 21.58
N SER A 308 -0.90 14.78 21.96
CA SER A 308 -1.36 13.39 22.02
C SER A 308 -1.63 12.77 20.64
N THR A 309 -1.77 13.58 19.58
CA THR A 309 -2.18 13.13 18.24
C THR A 309 -1.25 13.65 17.14
N PRO A 310 0.05 13.31 17.18
CA PRO A 310 1.03 13.98 16.34
C PRO A 310 0.91 13.57 14.87
N MET A 311 0.38 12.40 14.54
CA MET A 311 0.11 12.01 13.15
C MET A 311 -1.03 12.83 12.53
N LEU A 312 -2.14 13.01 13.25
CA LEU A 312 -3.22 13.93 12.86
C LEU A 312 -2.66 15.35 12.66
N GLY A 313 -1.83 15.81 13.60
CA GLY A 313 -1.15 17.09 13.50
C GLY A 313 -0.29 17.22 12.23
N ARG A 314 0.41 16.16 11.81
CA ARG A 314 1.21 16.16 10.57
C ARG A 314 0.31 16.25 9.35
N PHE A 315 -0.69 15.38 9.26
CA PHE A 315 -1.62 15.33 8.12
C PHE A 315 -2.36 16.65 7.90
N ILE A 316 -2.71 17.36 8.97
CA ILE A 316 -3.45 18.62 8.84
C ILE A 316 -2.57 19.86 8.70
N SER A 317 -1.35 19.83 9.21
CA SER A 317 -0.44 20.99 9.15
C SER A 317 -0.08 21.40 7.72
N LEU A 318 0.11 20.42 6.82
CA LEU A 318 0.46 20.71 5.43
C LEU A 318 -0.69 21.32 4.61
N PRO A 319 -1.91 20.76 4.61
CA PRO A 319 -3.07 21.43 4.01
C PRO A 319 -3.30 22.85 4.51
N LEU A 320 -3.18 23.08 5.83
CA LEU A 320 -3.36 24.43 6.39
C LEU A 320 -2.26 25.41 5.98
N ALA A 321 -1.00 24.95 5.88
CA ALA A 321 0.09 25.76 5.38
C ALA A 321 -0.11 26.13 3.90
N PHE A 322 -0.53 25.16 3.10
CA PHE A 322 -0.85 25.35 1.69
C PHE A 322 -2.00 26.34 1.47
N LEU A 323 -3.07 26.25 2.28
CA LEU A 323 -4.21 27.19 2.25
C LEU A 323 -3.80 28.66 2.41
N VAL A 324 -2.87 28.93 3.34
CA VAL A 324 -2.35 30.29 3.59
C VAL A 324 -1.61 30.81 2.36
N VAL A 325 -0.73 29.97 1.77
CA VAL A 325 0.06 30.35 0.60
C VAL A 325 -0.79 30.49 -0.66
N GLN A 326 -1.80 29.63 -0.85
CA GLN A 326 -2.73 29.77 -1.99
C GLN A 326 -3.48 31.09 -1.97
N GLY A 327 -3.85 31.63 -0.80
CA GLY A 327 -4.52 32.92 -0.72
C GLY A 327 -3.71 34.08 -1.29
N LEU A 328 -2.39 33.90 -1.42
CA LEU A 328 -1.43 34.87 -1.92
C LEU A 328 -1.27 34.79 -3.45
N TYR A 329 -1.17 33.58 -3.99
CA TYR A 329 -0.76 33.33 -5.37
C TYR A 329 -1.89 32.93 -6.31
N GLU A 330 -2.98 32.36 -5.80
CA GLU A 330 -3.92 31.64 -6.65
C GLU A 330 -4.86 32.61 -7.40
N PRO A 331 -4.87 32.59 -8.75
CA PRO A 331 -5.65 33.53 -9.55
C PRO A 331 -7.07 33.06 -9.84
N ASP A 332 -7.36 31.76 -9.71
CA ASP A 332 -8.59 31.14 -10.21
C ASP A 332 -9.13 30.08 -9.25
N TRP A 333 -10.46 30.02 -9.07
CA TRP A 333 -11.10 29.07 -8.15
C TRP A 333 -10.96 27.60 -8.57
N GLY A 334 -10.99 27.32 -9.87
CA GLY A 334 -10.80 25.97 -10.41
C GLY A 334 -9.35 25.51 -10.28
N SER A 335 -8.41 26.41 -10.58
CA SER A 335 -6.97 26.18 -10.36
C SER A 335 -6.66 25.94 -8.89
N ALA A 336 -7.30 26.70 -7.98
CA ALA A 336 -7.18 26.53 -6.54
C ALA A 336 -7.51 25.10 -6.09
N LEU A 337 -8.62 24.54 -6.57
CA LEU A 337 -9.07 23.20 -6.23
C LEU A 337 -8.15 22.13 -6.81
N ARG A 338 -7.68 22.34 -8.05
CA ARG A 338 -6.72 21.46 -8.72
C ARG A 338 -5.38 21.40 -7.98
N HIS A 339 -4.82 22.52 -7.54
CA HIS A 339 -3.57 22.48 -6.78
C HIS A 339 -3.77 21.88 -5.36
N ALA A 340 -5.00 21.90 -4.83
CA ALA A 340 -5.31 21.24 -3.56
C ALA A 340 -5.45 19.71 -3.67
N THR A 341 -5.67 19.15 -4.88
CA THR A 341 -5.95 17.71 -5.07
C THR A 341 -4.94 16.76 -4.43
N PRO A 342 -3.60 16.97 -4.54
CA PRO A 342 -2.59 16.13 -3.87
C PRO A 342 -2.69 16.11 -2.35
N LEU A 343 -3.33 17.12 -1.75
CA LEU A 343 -3.46 17.29 -0.30
C LEU A 343 -4.76 16.70 0.26
N ILE A 344 -5.75 16.45 -0.60
CA ILE A 344 -7.05 15.88 -0.20
C ILE A 344 -6.89 14.54 0.55
N PRO A 345 -6.01 13.60 0.14
CA PRO A 345 -5.75 12.38 0.92
C PRO A 345 -5.46 12.64 2.40
N PHE A 346 -4.64 13.64 2.72
CA PHE A 346 -4.29 13.99 4.09
C PHE A 346 -5.45 14.60 4.86
N ILE A 347 -6.30 15.38 4.18
CA ILE A 347 -7.53 15.90 4.78
C ILE A 347 -8.47 14.75 5.13
N VAL A 348 -8.65 13.78 4.23
CA VAL A 348 -9.44 12.56 4.49
C VAL A 348 -8.88 11.81 5.70
N GLY A 349 -7.57 11.55 5.73
CA GLY A 349 -6.91 10.87 6.84
C GLY A 349 -7.01 11.62 8.17
N ALA A 350 -6.83 12.94 8.15
CA ALA A 350 -6.97 13.78 9.34
C ALA A 350 -8.42 13.78 9.88
N VAL A 351 -9.41 13.81 9.00
CA VAL A 351 -10.82 13.73 9.38
C VAL A 351 -11.12 12.37 10.00
N ALA A 352 -10.69 11.28 9.38
CA ALA A 352 -10.87 9.93 9.90
C ALA A 352 -10.25 9.76 11.30
N LEU A 353 -8.99 10.20 11.49
CA LEU A 353 -8.36 10.21 12.82
C LEU A 353 -9.15 11.07 13.82
N SER A 354 -9.62 12.25 13.39
CA SER A 354 -10.38 13.15 14.26
C SER A 354 -11.72 12.55 14.71
N GLU A 355 -12.40 11.78 13.85
CA GLU A 355 -13.64 11.08 14.18
C GLU A 355 -13.38 9.96 15.20
N GLN A 356 -12.32 9.17 15.02
CA GLN A 356 -11.92 8.13 15.98
C GLN A 356 -11.67 8.73 17.37
N ILE A 357 -10.90 9.83 17.44
CA ILE A 357 -10.58 10.49 18.71
C ILE A 357 -11.86 11.04 19.38
N ARG A 358 -12.81 11.57 18.59
CA ARG A 358 -14.09 12.07 19.12
C ARG A 358 -15.03 10.94 19.58
N ALA A 359 -14.92 9.76 18.98
CA ALA A 359 -15.73 8.60 19.32
C ALA A 359 -15.19 7.81 20.53
N ALA A 360 -13.92 8.01 20.90
CA ALA A 360 -13.28 7.29 21.98
C ALA A 360 -13.75 7.79 23.37
N PRO A 361 -13.98 6.88 24.36
CA PRO A 361 -14.39 7.28 25.70
C PRO A 361 -13.32 8.13 26.40
N PRO A 362 -13.70 9.09 27.27
CA PRO A 362 -12.74 9.99 27.92
C PRO A 362 -11.71 9.19 28.74
N GLY A 363 -10.42 9.41 28.48
CA GLY A 363 -9.30 8.73 29.15
C GLY A 363 -8.66 7.59 28.35
N SER A 364 -9.19 7.25 27.18
CA SER A 364 -8.55 6.27 26.28
C SER A 364 -7.27 6.83 25.65
N PRO A 365 -6.19 6.03 25.54
CA PRO A 365 -4.96 6.48 24.90
C PRO A 365 -5.22 6.82 23.43
N PRO A 366 -4.56 7.86 22.89
CA PRO A 366 -4.74 8.27 21.51
C PRO A 366 -4.33 7.14 20.54
N PRO A 367 -5.04 6.98 19.41
CA PRO A 367 -4.59 6.09 18.36
C PRO A 367 -3.24 6.61 17.84
N ASP A 368 -2.22 5.74 17.87
CA ASP A 368 -0.83 5.89 17.39
C ASP A 368 0.32 6.16 18.40
N HIS A 369 0.13 6.19 19.73
CA HIS A 369 1.31 6.15 20.63
C HIS A 369 1.15 5.28 21.88
N ALA A 370 1.72 4.08 21.80
CA ALA A 370 2.46 3.53 22.94
C ALA A 370 3.70 4.43 23.14
N SER A 371 3.68 5.27 24.19
CA SER A 371 4.90 5.87 24.74
C SER A 371 5.18 5.19 26.08
N PRO A 372 6.45 4.94 26.43
CA PRO A 372 6.82 4.28 27.68
C PRO A 372 6.33 5.13 28.86
N SER A 373 5.74 4.45 29.83
CA SER A 373 5.26 5.02 31.09
C SER A 373 6.34 5.91 31.75
N PRO A 374 5.96 7.02 32.42
CA PRO A 374 6.91 7.81 33.17
C PRO A 374 7.43 6.97 34.33
N THR A 375 8.76 6.85 34.43
CA THR A 375 9.46 6.26 35.58
C THR A 375 8.85 6.73 36.90
N PRO A 376 8.37 5.82 37.78
CA PRO A 376 7.92 6.22 39.11
C PRO A 376 9.12 6.66 39.96
N PRO A 377 8.93 7.55 40.94
CA PRO A 377 10.00 7.98 41.82
C PRO A 377 10.53 6.79 42.63
N ARG A 378 11.85 6.79 42.90
CA ARG A 378 12.55 5.76 43.69
C ARG A 378 11.83 5.48 45.02
N PRO A 379 11.60 4.21 45.39
CA PRO A 379 10.99 3.89 46.67
C PRO A 379 12.01 4.03 47.80
N VAL A 380 11.62 4.74 48.85
CA VAL A 380 12.18 4.56 50.19
C VAL A 380 11.77 3.17 50.66
N ARG A 381 12.76 2.37 51.10
CA ARG A 381 12.57 1.08 51.78
C ARG A 381 11.46 1.18 52.81
N THR A 382 10.55 0.21 52.87
CA THR A 382 10.28 -0.66 54.05
C THR A 382 9.09 -1.61 53.79
N LEU A 383 9.30 -2.89 54.16
CA LEU A 383 8.38 -4.03 54.37
C LEU A 383 7.82 -4.80 53.14
N MET A 384 8.19 -6.09 53.11
CA MET A 384 7.79 -7.15 52.20
C MET A 384 6.32 -7.57 52.41
N THR A 385 5.58 -7.67 51.31
CA THR A 385 4.42 -8.56 51.10
C THR A 385 4.52 -9.16 49.68
N PRO A 386 3.88 -10.33 49.41
CA PRO A 386 4.14 -11.11 48.21
C PRO A 386 3.64 -10.38 46.98
N ARG A 387 4.51 -10.33 45.97
CA ARG A 387 4.32 -9.59 44.73
C ARG A 387 3.53 -10.47 43.77
N THR A 388 2.27 -10.13 43.54
CA THR A 388 1.57 -10.47 42.29
C THR A 388 2.36 -9.85 41.15
N THR A 389 2.86 -10.69 40.24
CA THR A 389 3.55 -10.23 39.03
C THR A 389 2.52 -9.77 38.01
N ASP A 390 2.18 -8.49 38.10
CA ASP A 390 1.55 -7.74 37.03
C ASP A 390 2.57 -7.61 35.88
N HIS A 391 2.44 -8.46 34.86
CA HIS A 391 3.28 -8.42 33.66
C HIS A 391 2.76 -7.32 32.73
N THR A 392 3.18 -6.09 32.99
CA THR A 392 3.10 -4.98 32.03
C THR A 392 4.43 -4.82 31.29
N ASP A 393 4.29 -4.59 29.98
CA ASP A 393 5.25 -4.02 29.04
C ASP A 393 6.41 -4.88 28.52
N GLY A 394 6.08 -5.59 27.43
CA GLY A 394 7.00 -5.97 26.36
C GLY A 394 6.25 -6.05 25.03
N SER A 395 5.47 -5.02 24.68
CA SER A 395 4.84 -4.95 23.36
C SER A 395 5.92 -4.80 22.30
N SER A 396 6.26 -5.93 21.68
CA SER A 396 6.96 -6.00 20.41
C SER A 396 6.36 -4.95 19.49
N ALA A 397 7.15 -3.94 19.12
CA ALA A 397 6.78 -3.02 18.06
C ALA A 397 6.45 -3.88 16.84
N ARG A 398 5.16 -4.05 16.54
CA ARG A 398 4.72 -4.77 15.34
C ARG A 398 5.42 -4.08 14.18
N ASN A 399 6.37 -4.79 13.57
CA ASN A 399 6.96 -4.37 12.33
C ASN A 399 5.87 -4.58 11.28
N VAL A 400 4.99 -3.60 11.16
CA VAL A 400 3.88 -3.57 10.20
C VAL A 400 4.40 -3.91 8.78
N LEU A 401 5.62 -3.47 8.47
CA LEU A 401 6.32 -3.83 7.23
C LEU A 401 6.64 -5.34 7.13
N ALA A 402 7.05 -5.98 8.22
CA ALA A 402 7.33 -7.41 8.27
C ALA A 402 6.05 -8.25 8.14
N ASP A 403 4.93 -7.80 8.71
CA ASP A 403 3.62 -8.44 8.55
C ASP A 403 3.13 -8.35 7.09
N TYR A 404 3.27 -7.19 6.46
CA TYR A 404 2.94 -7.01 5.04
C TYR A 404 3.86 -7.79 4.10
N LEU A 405 5.16 -7.82 4.36
CA LEU A 405 6.11 -8.68 3.65
C LEU A 405 5.78 -10.16 3.85
N GLY A 406 5.27 -10.54 5.03
CA GLY A 406 4.77 -11.86 5.34
C GLY A 406 3.58 -12.26 4.47
N HIS A 407 2.57 -11.38 4.34
CA HIS A 407 1.41 -11.59 3.47
C HIS A 407 1.80 -11.64 1.99
N LEU A 408 2.68 -10.74 1.54
CA LEU A 408 3.16 -10.70 0.16
C LEU A 408 3.98 -11.96 -0.18
N ARG A 409 4.78 -12.46 0.77
CA ARG A 409 5.51 -13.72 0.64
C ARG A 409 4.58 -14.93 0.61
N ARG A 410 3.46 -14.93 1.36
CA ARG A 410 2.46 -16.01 1.36
C ARG A 410 1.68 -16.06 0.04
N TRP A 411 1.37 -14.90 -0.54
CA TRP A 411 0.52 -14.75 -1.73
C TRP A 411 1.27 -14.25 -2.98
N TRP A 412 2.58 -14.47 -3.05
CA TRP A 412 3.45 -13.96 -4.13
C TRP A 412 2.99 -14.37 -5.54
N TRP A 413 2.33 -15.52 -5.68
CA TRP A 413 1.80 -16.01 -6.96
C TRP A 413 0.72 -15.07 -7.54
N MET A 414 0.04 -14.28 -6.72
CA MET A 414 -0.93 -13.28 -7.19
C MET A 414 -0.24 -12.11 -7.92
N LEU A 415 1.01 -11.79 -7.58
CA LEU A 415 1.82 -10.84 -8.33
C LEU A 415 2.12 -11.36 -9.73
N VAL A 416 2.44 -12.65 -9.84
CA VAL A 416 2.72 -13.32 -11.12
C VAL A 416 1.47 -13.37 -11.98
N VAL A 417 0.33 -13.75 -11.41
CA VAL A 417 -0.97 -13.74 -12.12
C VAL A 417 -1.32 -12.32 -12.58
N GLY A 418 -1.15 -11.33 -11.70
CA GLY A 418 -1.36 -9.92 -12.03
C GLY A 418 -0.49 -9.46 -13.21
N LEU A 419 0.82 -9.75 -13.18
CA LEU A 419 1.73 -9.48 -14.28
C LEU A 419 1.25 -10.11 -15.59
N VAL A 420 0.96 -11.43 -15.60
CA VAL A 420 0.54 -12.13 -16.82
C VAL A 420 -0.75 -11.55 -17.39
N VAL A 421 -1.76 -11.32 -16.56
CA VAL A 421 -3.04 -10.73 -16.99
C VAL A 421 -2.82 -9.31 -17.51
N GLY A 422 -2.04 -8.49 -16.80
CA GLY A 422 -1.73 -7.13 -17.19
C GLY A 422 -0.99 -7.05 -18.53
N GLY A 423 0.01 -7.90 -18.74
CA GLY A 423 0.73 -8.00 -20.01
C GLY A 423 -0.16 -8.44 -21.18
N LEU A 424 -1.04 -9.42 -20.97
CA LEU A 424 -2.03 -9.85 -21.97
C LEU A 424 -3.02 -8.75 -22.33
N VAL A 425 -3.47 -7.97 -21.34
CA VAL A 425 -4.34 -6.81 -21.57
C VAL A 425 -3.59 -5.72 -22.36
N GLY A 426 -2.34 -5.42 -22.00
CA GLY A 426 -1.51 -4.44 -22.72
C GLY A 426 -1.23 -4.84 -24.18
N TRP A 427 -0.94 -6.11 -24.42
CA TRP A 427 -0.78 -6.67 -25.76
C TRP A 427 -2.09 -6.64 -26.55
N GLY A 428 -3.19 -7.11 -25.95
CA GLY A 428 -4.51 -7.14 -26.58
C GLY A 428 -5.04 -5.74 -26.92
N ALA A 429 -4.85 -4.76 -26.02
CA ALA A 429 -5.18 -3.37 -26.29
C ALA A 429 -4.38 -2.81 -27.47
N SER A 430 -3.09 -3.15 -27.56
CA SER A 430 -2.24 -2.72 -28.69
C SER A 430 -2.63 -3.38 -30.00
N ALA A 431 -3.15 -4.61 -29.98
CA ALA A 431 -3.58 -5.31 -31.18
C ALA A 431 -4.86 -4.74 -31.82
N VAL A 432 -5.66 -3.99 -31.05
CA VAL A 432 -6.95 -3.42 -31.49
C VAL A 432 -6.85 -1.92 -31.82
N MET A 433 -5.78 -1.24 -31.38
CA MET A 433 -5.54 0.16 -31.74
C MET A 433 -5.19 0.31 -33.23
N PRO A 434 -5.66 1.38 -33.90
CA PRO A 434 -5.27 1.68 -35.27
C PRO A 434 -3.75 1.90 -35.34
N LYS A 435 -3.15 1.46 -36.44
CA LYS A 435 -1.72 1.64 -36.70
C LYS A 435 -1.51 2.99 -37.34
N GLU A 436 -0.54 3.76 -36.86
CA GLU A 436 -0.09 4.98 -37.51
C GLU A 436 1.36 4.79 -37.98
N TYR A 437 1.66 5.34 -39.15
CA TYR A 437 2.98 5.36 -39.77
C TYR A 437 3.41 6.82 -39.86
N THR A 438 4.66 7.10 -39.46
CA THR A 438 5.21 8.45 -39.51
C THR A 438 6.36 8.51 -40.51
N ALA A 439 6.25 9.35 -41.54
CA ALA A 439 7.30 9.59 -42.52
C ALA A 439 7.86 11.00 -42.35
N THR A 440 9.18 11.18 -42.45
CA THR A 440 9.85 12.45 -42.16
C THR A 440 10.74 12.91 -43.32
N SER A 441 10.51 14.12 -43.83
CA SER A 441 11.41 14.80 -44.77
C SER A 441 12.23 15.86 -44.03
N GLN A 442 13.50 16.02 -44.40
CA GLN A 442 14.41 16.97 -43.76
C GLN A 442 14.72 18.13 -44.70
N LEU A 443 14.59 19.35 -44.18
CA LEU A 443 14.88 20.61 -44.87
C LEU A 443 16.06 21.31 -44.21
N TYR A 444 16.95 21.87 -45.02
CA TYR A 444 18.06 22.71 -44.59
C TYR A 444 17.72 24.19 -44.81
N VAL A 445 17.95 25.03 -43.78
CA VAL A 445 17.70 26.47 -43.79
C VAL A 445 18.99 27.25 -44.00
N GLY A 446 19.24 27.73 -45.20
CA GLY A 446 20.50 28.39 -45.57
C GLY A 446 20.30 29.79 -46.17
N THR A 447 21.26 30.69 -45.98
CA THR A 447 21.31 31.95 -46.72
C THR A 447 22.27 31.82 -47.90
N ALA A 448 21.88 32.32 -49.09
CA ALA A 448 22.74 32.33 -50.27
C ALA A 448 23.78 33.48 -50.14
N SER A 449 24.84 33.28 -49.36
CA SER A 449 25.85 34.33 -49.15
C SER A 449 26.71 34.58 -50.39
N SER A 450 26.77 35.83 -50.85
CA SER A 450 27.68 36.32 -51.90
C SER A 450 28.72 37.33 -51.36
N GLY A 451 28.86 37.44 -50.03
CA GLY A 451 29.69 38.42 -49.31
C GLY A 451 30.76 37.81 -48.38
N GLY A 452 31.48 38.65 -47.63
CA GLY A 452 32.63 38.26 -46.80
C GLY A 452 32.28 37.44 -45.54
N SER A 453 33.28 36.99 -44.79
CA SER A 453 33.13 36.10 -43.63
C SER A 453 32.22 36.61 -42.50
N ALA A 454 32.02 37.94 -42.39
CA ALA A 454 31.07 38.54 -41.45
C ALA A 454 29.60 38.36 -41.88
N ASP A 455 29.31 38.37 -43.18
CA ASP A 455 27.95 38.20 -43.71
C ASP A 455 27.52 36.72 -43.63
N ALA A 456 28.45 35.79 -43.80
CA ALA A 456 28.21 34.36 -43.60
C ALA A 456 27.85 34.02 -42.14
N TYR A 457 28.52 34.65 -41.16
CA TYR A 457 28.22 34.47 -39.73
C TYR A 457 26.84 35.02 -39.37
N ASN A 458 26.51 36.24 -39.84
CA ASN A 458 25.20 36.84 -39.60
C ASN A 458 24.09 36.06 -40.32
N GLY A 459 24.34 35.54 -41.52
CA GLY A 459 23.42 34.69 -42.28
C GLY A 459 23.13 33.37 -41.58
N ALA A 460 24.15 32.72 -40.99
CA ALA A 460 23.96 31.50 -40.21
C ALA A 460 23.11 31.73 -38.94
N MET A 461 23.40 32.81 -38.20
CA MET A 461 22.63 33.17 -37.00
C MET A 461 21.18 33.56 -37.34
N LEU A 462 20.95 34.20 -38.50
CA LEU A 462 19.60 34.52 -38.98
C LEU A 462 18.83 33.26 -39.37
N SER A 463 19.46 32.35 -40.13
CA SER A 463 18.88 31.05 -40.47
C SER A 463 18.45 30.30 -39.20
N GLN A 464 19.33 30.20 -38.20
CA GLN A 464 19.05 29.52 -36.92
C GLN A 464 17.85 30.14 -36.18
N LYS A 465 17.70 31.47 -36.21
CA LYS A 465 16.56 32.16 -35.59
C LYS A 465 15.25 32.01 -36.37
N GLN A 466 15.31 31.81 -37.69
CA GLN A 466 14.13 31.69 -38.55
C GLN A 466 13.60 30.26 -38.68
N VAL A 467 14.39 29.22 -38.36
CA VAL A 467 13.92 27.82 -38.42
C VAL A 467 12.64 27.61 -37.62
N GLY A 468 12.54 28.20 -36.42
CA GLY A 468 11.33 28.12 -35.60
C GLY A 468 10.09 28.75 -36.25
N SER A 469 10.24 29.90 -36.92
CA SER A 469 9.14 30.54 -37.66
C SER A 469 8.70 29.72 -38.88
N TYR A 470 9.64 29.05 -39.56
CA TYR A 470 9.31 28.14 -40.66
C TYR A 470 8.65 26.85 -40.17
N ALA A 471 9.02 26.34 -38.99
CA ALA A 471 8.35 25.20 -38.36
C ALA A 471 6.88 25.52 -38.01
N GLU A 472 6.61 26.70 -37.44
CA GLU A 472 5.23 27.13 -37.16
C GLU A 472 4.40 27.29 -38.45
N MET A 473 5.01 27.84 -39.50
CA MET A 473 4.41 27.98 -40.82
C MET A 473 4.09 26.62 -41.47
N ALA A 474 4.93 25.62 -41.22
CA ALA A 474 4.77 24.26 -41.73
C ALA A 474 3.53 23.56 -41.18
N THR A 475 3.12 23.87 -39.94
CA THR A 475 1.88 23.33 -39.34
C THR A 475 0.62 24.11 -39.72
N GLY A 476 0.73 25.13 -40.57
CA GLY A 476 -0.37 26.00 -40.94
C GLY A 476 -1.31 25.41 -42.01
N ARG A 477 -2.60 25.76 -41.95
CA ARG A 477 -3.60 25.38 -42.98
C ARG A 477 -3.22 25.77 -44.41
N ALA A 478 -2.42 26.82 -44.58
CA ALA A 478 -1.99 27.28 -45.89
C ALA A 478 -1.05 26.27 -46.58
N LEU A 479 -0.20 25.57 -45.82
CA LEU A 479 0.60 24.47 -46.35
C LEU A 479 -0.30 23.27 -46.66
N GLY A 480 -1.20 22.92 -45.74
CA GLY A 480 -2.17 21.84 -45.94
C GLY A 480 -2.97 21.99 -47.24
N GLN A 481 -3.45 23.20 -47.56
CA GLN A 481 -4.16 23.45 -48.83
C GLN A 481 -3.27 23.24 -50.05
N ARG A 482 -2.01 23.70 -50.03
CA ARG A 482 -1.07 23.50 -51.15
C ARG A 482 -0.77 22.02 -51.39
N VAL A 483 -0.69 21.22 -50.33
CA VAL A 483 -0.46 19.77 -50.44
C VAL A 483 -1.71 19.05 -50.98
N VAL A 484 -2.91 19.44 -50.54
CA VAL A 484 -4.19 18.94 -51.09
C VAL A 484 -4.28 19.22 -52.59
N ASP A 485 -3.92 20.44 -53.02
CA ASP A 485 -3.96 20.85 -54.42
C ASP A 485 -2.91 20.12 -55.28
N ASP A 486 -1.71 19.85 -54.72
CA ASP A 486 -0.60 19.20 -55.41
C ASP A 486 -0.83 17.69 -55.61
N LEU A 487 -1.31 17.00 -54.57
CA LEU A 487 -1.56 15.56 -54.59
C LEU A 487 -3.01 15.20 -55.00
N ASN A 488 -3.88 16.19 -55.19
CA ASN A 488 -5.30 16.05 -55.50
C ASN A 488 -6.01 15.12 -54.49
N LEU A 489 -5.90 15.45 -53.20
CA LEU A 489 -6.44 14.68 -52.09
C LEU A 489 -7.94 14.95 -51.86
N ASP A 490 -8.66 13.93 -51.40
CA ASP A 490 -10.08 14.05 -51.01
C ASP A 490 -10.27 14.66 -49.60
N GLU A 491 -9.17 14.88 -48.87
CA GLU A 491 -9.14 15.39 -47.50
C GLU A 491 -9.20 16.93 -47.46
N THR A 492 -9.64 17.50 -46.33
CA THR A 492 -9.62 18.96 -46.19
C THR A 492 -8.23 19.46 -45.80
N ALA A 493 -7.91 20.71 -46.16
CA ALA A 493 -6.66 21.35 -45.76
C ALA A 493 -6.44 21.39 -44.24
N SER A 494 -7.51 21.32 -43.43
CA SER A 494 -7.38 21.25 -41.98
C SER A 494 -7.01 19.85 -41.50
N ASP A 495 -7.46 18.81 -42.20
CA ASP A 495 -7.17 17.41 -41.87
C ASP A 495 -5.69 17.13 -42.19
N VAL A 496 -5.24 17.49 -43.40
CA VAL A 496 -3.83 17.38 -43.80
C VAL A 496 -2.90 18.19 -42.90
N ALA A 497 -3.28 19.43 -42.56
CA ALA A 497 -2.49 20.25 -41.64
C ALA A 497 -2.39 19.65 -40.22
N SER A 498 -3.40 18.87 -39.79
CA SER A 498 -3.36 18.19 -38.49
C SER A 498 -2.47 16.94 -38.48
N MET A 499 -2.19 16.37 -39.66
CA MET A 499 -1.27 15.24 -39.84
C MET A 499 0.19 15.69 -39.92
N ILE A 500 0.45 16.95 -40.28
CA ILE A 500 1.79 17.52 -40.43
C ILE A 500 2.28 18.08 -39.09
N SER A 501 3.46 17.63 -38.68
CA SER A 501 4.23 18.17 -37.55
C SER A 501 5.60 18.63 -38.04
N ALA A 502 6.14 19.67 -37.42
CA ALA A 502 7.44 20.22 -37.82
C ALA A 502 8.33 20.54 -36.61
N GLY A 503 9.59 20.10 -36.66
CA GLY A 503 10.55 20.22 -35.56
C GLY A 503 11.90 20.76 -36.04
N ALA A 504 12.39 21.80 -35.39
CA ALA A 504 13.67 22.45 -35.67
C ALA A 504 14.76 22.07 -34.65
N HIS A 505 15.70 21.19 -35.00
CA HIS A 505 16.70 20.70 -34.05
C HIS A 505 17.53 21.84 -33.43
N LYS A 506 17.69 21.82 -32.10
CA LYS A 506 18.45 22.82 -31.33
C LYS A 506 19.87 23.01 -31.87
N ASP A 507 20.28 24.27 -31.98
CA ASP A 507 21.59 24.69 -32.52
C ASP A 507 21.90 24.22 -33.95
N THR A 508 20.87 23.83 -34.70
CA THR A 508 20.99 23.46 -36.11
C THR A 508 20.18 24.36 -37.01
N VAL A 509 20.42 24.20 -38.32
CA VAL A 509 19.60 24.77 -39.40
C VAL A 509 18.77 23.69 -40.11
N ILE A 510 18.46 22.60 -39.39
CA ILE A 510 17.70 21.46 -39.90
C ILE A 510 16.26 21.56 -39.38
N LEU A 511 15.31 21.44 -40.30
CA LEU A 511 13.87 21.38 -40.05
C LEU A 511 13.36 20.02 -40.50
N ASP A 512 12.81 19.26 -39.57
CA ASP A 512 12.14 18.00 -39.84
C ASP A 512 10.65 18.25 -40.05
N LEU A 513 10.09 17.66 -41.09
CA LEU A 513 8.68 17.67 -41.44
C LEU A 513 8.17 16.24 -41.38
N SER A 514 7.39 15.92 -40.36
CA SER A 514 6.87 14.57 -40.12
C SER A 514 5.37 14.51 -40.33
N VAL A 515 4.91 13.53 -41.10
CA VAL A 515 3.48 13.28 -41.35
C VAL A 515 3.10 11.93 -40.78
N ALA A 516 2.01 11.88 -40.01
CA ALA A 516 1.45 10.66 -39.44
C ALA A 516 0.08 10.33 -40.04
N SER A 517 -0.08 9.12 -40.60
CA SER A 517 -1.34 8.60 -41.13
C SER A 517 -1.44 7.08 -40.96
N ASP A 518 -2.61 6.49 -41.25
CA ASP A 518 -2.82 5.04 -41.22
C ASP A 518 -2.23 4.30 -42.42
N ASP A 519 -1.82 5.03 -43.46
CA ASP A 519 -1.12 4.54 -44.64
C ASP A 519 0.33 5.07 -44.72
N ALA A 520 1.27 4.13 -44.89
CA ALA A 520 2.71 4.38 -44.96
C ALA A 520 3.13 5.08 -46.26
N GLU A 521 2.50 4.76 -47.41
CA GLU A 521 2.80 5.41 -48.68
C GLU A 521 2.23 6.82 -48.70
N PHE A 522 1.02 6.98 -48.20
CA PHE A 522 0.38 8.28 -48.04
C PHE A 522 1.21 9.22 -47.16
N SER A 523 1.68 8.75 -46.00
CA SER A 523 2.52 9.55 -45.09
C SER A 523 3.79 10.05 -45.78
N ARG A 524 4.44 9.20 -46.59
CA ARG A 524 5.63 9.56 -47.36
C ARG A 524 5.31 10.65 -48.40
N ASP A 525 4.25 10.45 -49.17
CA ASP A 525 3.91 11.32 -50.30
C ASP A 525 3.48 12.71 -49.81
N VAL A 526 2.69 12.77 -48.74
CA VAL A 526 2.31 14.03 -48.08
C VAL A 526 3.53 14.72 -47.45
N ALA A 527 4.45 13.99 -46.81
CA ALA A 527 5.66 14.59 -46.23
C ALA A 527 6.58 15.20 -47.31
N ASN A 528 6.76 14.50 -48.43
CA ASN A 528 7.57 14.98 -49.56
C ASN A 528 6.93 16.17 -50.27
N SER A 529 5.62 16.12 -50.54
CA SER A 529 4.88 17.25 -51.10
C SER A 529 4.92 18.45 -50.15
N ALA A 530 4.69 18.24 -48.84
CA ALA A 530 4.76 19.29 -47.83
C ALA A 530 6.13 19.98 -47.80
N ALA A 531 7.23 19.24 -47.92
CA ALA A 531 8.57 19.81 -47.98
C ALA A 531 8.79 20.71 -49.20
N VAL A 532 8.36 20.26 -50.39
CA VAL A 532 8.44 21.04 -51.64
C VAL A 532 7.53 22.27 -51.59
N GLN A 533 6.30 22.11 -51.11
CA GLN A 533 5.33 23.21 -51.02
C GLN A 533 5.72 24.25 -49.97
N LEU A 534 6.32 23.85 -48.85
CA LEU A 534 6.85 24.76 -47.85
C LEU A 534 8.03 25.56 -48.42
N GLN A 535 8.94 24.90 -49.15
CA GLN A 535 10.02 25.59 -49.86
C GLN A 535 9.48 26.65 -50.83
N ALA A 536 8.45 26.32 -51.61
CA ALA A 536 7.81 27.27 -52.52
C ALA A 536 7.15 28.44 -51.76
N MET A 537 6.46 28.15 -50.66
CA MET A 537 5.78 29.16 -49.85
C MET A 537 6.76 30.14 -49.20
N VAL A 538 7.89 29.66 -48.68
CA VAL A 538 8.96 30.53 -48.14
C VAL A 538 9.61 31.36 -49.25
N ARG A 539 9.80 30.79 -50.44
CA ARG A 539 10.30 31.53 -51.62
C ARG A 539 9.34 32.66 -52.02
N ASP A 540 8.04 32.40 -52.07
CA ASP A 540 7.00 33.40 -52.37
C ASP A 540 6.99 34.52 -51.32
N LEU A 541 7.09 34.15 -50.04
CA LEU A 541 7.11 35.09 -48.92
C LEU A 541 8.33 36.02 -48.99
N ASN A 542 9.52 35.47 -49.26
CA ASN A 542 10.75 36.22 -49.43
C ASN A 542 10.68 37.16 -50.64
N ALA A 543 10.04 36.73 -51.74
CA ALA A 543 9.85 37.57 -52.93
C ALA A 543 8.93 38.77 -52.67
N GLN A 544 7.91 38.61 -51.81
CA GLN A 544 6.98 39.68 -51.45
C GLN A 544 7.58 40.69 -50.46
N THR A 545 8.46 40.23 -49.56
CA THR A 545 9.03 41.06 -48.49
C THR A 545 10.37 41.70 -48.86
N SER A 546 11.05 41.25 -49.92
CA SER A 546 12.34 41.80 -50.39
C SER A 546 12.34 42.12 -51.90
N PRO A 547 11.76 43.26 -52.33
CA PRO A 547 11.56 43.58 -53.75
C PRO A 547 12.83 43.91 -54.55
N THR A 548 13.98 44.07 -53.88
CA THR A 548 15.23 44.60 -54.49
C THR A 548 16.28 43.53 -54.81
N GLY A 549 15.95 42.24 -54.72
CA GLY A 549 16.84 41.16 -55.16
C GLY A 549 18.14 40.99 -54.37
N GLN A 550 18.24 41.53 -53.15
CA GLN A 550 19.39 41.28 -52.29
C GLN A 550 19.35 39.86 -51.72
N SER A 551 20.37 39.06 -52.04
CA SER A 551 20.48 37.61 -51.82
C SER A 551 20.66 37.15 -50.36
N GLY A 552 20.17 37.89 -49.37
CA GLY A 552 20.41 37.60 -47.94
C GLY A 552 19.30 36.83 -47.20
N ALA A 553 18.12 36.62 -47.82
CA ALA A 553 17.01 35.95 -47.15
C ALA A 553 17.25 34.42 -47.05
N PRO A 554 16.97 33.80 -45.89
CA PRO A 554 17.06 32.35 -45.75
C PRO A 554 16.13 31.60 -46.71
N GLN A 555 16.63 30.53 -47.29
CA GLN A 555 15.91 29.63 -48.18
C GLN A 555 15.91 28.23 -47.59
N LEU A 556 14.84 27.49 -47.88
CA LEU A 556 14.76 26.07 -47.59
C LEU A 556 15.33 25.27 -48.75
N ALA A 557 16.10 24.23 -48.47
CA ALA A 557 16.51 23.21 -49.43
C ALA A 557 16.15 21.84 -48.87
N VAL A 558 15.56 20.96 -49.68
CA VAL A 558 15.33 19.57 -49.25
C VAL A 558 16.69 18.89 -49.09
N LEU A 559 16.96 18.40 -47.89
CA LEU A 559 18.17 17.67 -47.55
C LEU A 559 17.96 16.18 -47.81
N ASN A 560 16.89 15.62 -47.22
CA ASN A 560 16.50 14.23 -47.39
C ASN A 560 14.98 14.14 -47.65
N ASP A 561 14.61 13.38 -48.66
CA ASP A 561 13.21 13.01 -48.89
C ASP A 561 12.75 11.99 -47.83
N ALA A 562 11.46 11.99 -47.52
CA ALA A 562 10.84 10.99 -46.68
C ALA A 562 10.88 9.62 -47.34
N GLU A 563 11.24 8.61 -46.57
CA GLU A 563 11.20 7.19 -46.94
C GLU A 563 9.89 6.56 -46.46
N THR A 564 9.45 5.47 -47.11
CA THR A 564 8.27 4.72 -46.67
C THR A 564 8.58 3.99 -45.36
N PRO A 565 7.85 4.25 -44.26
CA PRO A 565 8.10 3.58 -42.98
C PRO A 565 7.82 2.07 -43.06
N GLU A 566 8.80 1.23 -42.69
CA GLU A 566 8.64 -0.23 -42.72
C GLU A 566 7.81 -0.78 -41.55
N SER A 567 7.69 -0.01 -40.47
CA SER A 567 6.96 -0.38 -39.25
C SER A 567 6.12 0.78 -38.72
N PRO A 568 4.94 0.50 -38.12
CA PRO A 568 4.10 1.54 -37.53
C PRO A 568 4.79 2.20 -36.34
N SER A 569 4.69 3.52 -36.23
CA SER A 569 5.18 4.32 -35.11
C SER A 569 4.27 4.22 -33.88
N SER A 570 2.98 3.95 -34.09
CA SER A 570 1.97 3.71 -33.05
C SER A 570 1.08 2.51 -33.41
N PRO A 571 0.63 1.69 -32.44
CA PRO A 571 0.93 1.75 -31.01
C PRO A 571 2.28 1.11 -30.65
N ASN A 572 2.97 1.68 -29.65
CA ASN A 572 4.19 1.08 -29.10
C ASN A 572 3.83 -0.15 -28.25
N THR A 573 3.76 -1.30 -28.91
CA THR A 573 3.35 -2.58 -28.31
C THR A 573 4.19 -2.94 -27.08
N LEU A 574 5.50 -2.71 -27.13
CA LEU A 574 6.41 -2.98 -26.01
C LEU A 574 6.09 -2.10 -24.81
N LEU A 575 5.91 -0.79 -25.03
CA LEU A 575 5.54 0.16 -23.97
C LEU A 575 4.19 -0.21 -23.34
N ASN A 576 3.18 -0.52 -24.16
CA ASN A 576 1.86 -0.90 -23.67
C ASN A 576 1.86 -2.22 -22.90
N ILE A 577 2.69 -3.20 -23.31
CA ILE A 577 2.91 -4.42 -22.53
C ILE A 577 3.56 -4.08 -21.19
N ILE A 578 4.61 -3.24 -21.17
CA ILE A 578 5.27 -2.81 -19.93
C ILE A 578 4.29 -2.11 -19.00
N LEU A 579 3.46 -1.19 -19.51
CA LEU A 579 2.41 -0.52 -18.74
C LEU A 579 1.39 -1.51 -18.20
N GLY A 580 0.96 -2.46 -19.02
CA GLY A 580 0.10 -3.56 -18.63
C GLY A 580 0.70 -4.41 -17.52
N LEU A 581 1.97 -4.81 -17.63
CA LEU A 581 2.72 -5.56 -16.62
C LEU A 581 2.79 -4.78 -15.29
N VAL A 582 3.14 -3.49 -15.33
CA VAL A 582 3.21 -2.64 -14.13
C VAL A 582 1.84 -2.52 -13.47
N LEU A 583 0.78 -2.24 -14.24
CA LEU A 583 -0.58 -2.14 -13.72
C LEU A 583 -1.05 -3.48 -13.12
N GLY A 584 -0.76 -4.58 -13.82
CA GLY A 584 -1.02 -5.94 -13.38
C GLY A 584 -0.30 -6.30 -12.09
N LEU A 585 0.96 -5.89 -11.93
CA LEU A 585 1.73 -6.07 -10.70
C LEU A 585 1.12 -5.31 -9.53
N VAL A 586 0.71 -4.06 -9.74
CA VAL A 586 0.06 -3.25 -8.71
C VAL A 586 -1.26 -3.87 -8.28
N ILE A 587 -2.10 -4.29 -9.23
CA ILE A 587 -3.37 -4.97 -8.93
C ILE A 587 -3.11 -6.29 -8.20
N GLY A 588 -2.13 -7.08 -8.66
CA GLY A 588 -1.72 -8.32 -8.01
C GLY A 588 -1.26 -8.11 -6.57
N ALA A 589 -0.53 -7.02 -6.29
CA ALA A 589 -0.07 -6.66 -4.96
C ALA A 589 -1.23 -6.26 -4.06
N VAL A 590 -2.16 -5.44 -4.57
CA VAL A 590 -3.39 -5.07 -3.84
C VAL A 590 -4.21 -6.31 -3.50
N VAL A 591 -4.42 -7.22 -4.45
CA VAL A 591 -5.16 -8.46 -4.23
C VAL A 591 -4.44 -9.37 -3.23
N ALA A 592 -3.11 -9.49 -3.30
CA ALA A 592 -2.31 -10.26 -2.34
C ALA A 592 -2.43 -9.72 -0.91
N VAL A 593 -2.38 -8.39 -0.74
CA VAL A 593 -2.54 -7.74 0.56
C VAL A 593 -3.97 -7.90 1.07
N VAL A 594 -5.00 -7.67 0.24
CA VAL A 594 -6.41 -7.86 0.62
C VAL A 594 -6.68 -9.31 1.03
N ARG A 595 -6.11 -10.26 0.31
CA ARG A 595 -6.19 -11.69 0.65
C ARG A 595 -5.47 -12.01 1.95
N GLY A 596 -4.32 -11.40 2.19
CA GLY A 596 -3.58 -11.50 3.45
C GLY A 596 -4.36 -10.94 4.64
N LEU A 597 -5.05 -9.80 4.44
CA LEU A 597 -5.86 -9.15 5.48
C LEU A 597 -7.22 -9.83 5.73
N THR A 598 -7.68 -10.67 4.81
CA THR A 598 -8.91 -11.46 4.98
C THR A 598 -8.64 -12.87 5.48
N ASP A 599 -7.37 -13.29 5.53
CA ASP A 599 -6.93 -14.56 6.08
C ASP A 599 -6.89 -14.45 7.61
N ARG A 600 -7.89 -15.04 8.28
CA ARG A 600 -8.02 -15.05 9.75
C ARG A 600 -7.38 -16.28 10.40
N ARG A 601 -6.55 -17.03 9.67
CA ARG A 601 -5.95 -18.26 10.18
C ARG A 601 -4.78 -17.96 11.10
N ILE A 602 -4.71 -18.67 12.22
CA ILE A 602 -3.69 -18.49 13.24
C ILE A 602 -2.34 -18.94 12.72
N GLY A 603 -1.43 -18.00 12.51
CA GLY A 603 -0.10 -18.22 11.92
C GLY A 603 1.00 -18.54 12.93
N GLY A 604 0.78 -18.32 14.22
CA GLY A 604 1.82 -18.53 15.23
C GLY A 604 1.36 -18.28 16.66
N SER A 605 2.26 -18.50 17.61
CA SER A 605 1.99 -18.38 19.05
C SER A 605 1.59 -16.96 19.48
N ASP A 606 2.05 -15.93 18.77
CA ASP A 606 1.77 -14.53 19.14
C ASP A 606 0.29 -14.20 18.96
N GLU A 607 -0.32 -14.67 17.86
CA GLU A 607 -1.75 -14.50 17.60
C GLU A 607 -2.62 -15.29 18.60
N VAL A 608 -2.12 -16.42 19.13
CA VAL A 608 -2.82 -17.18 20.18
C VAL A 608 -2.83 -16.41 21.50
N ARG A 609 -1.71 -15.78 21.87
CA ARG A 609 -1.59 -14.97 23.11
C ARG A 609 -2.47 -13.73 23.12
N GLU A 610 -2.94 -13.27 21.97
CA GLU A 610 -3.86 -12.14 21.87
C GLU A 610 -5.32 -12.52 22.18
N ILE A 611 -5.65 -13.82 22.07
CA ILE A 611 -7.03 -14.32 22.20
C ILE A 611 -7.20 -15.13 23.47
N VAL A 612 -6.24 -15.99 23.78
CA VAL A 612 -6.27 -16.88 24.95
C VAL A 612 -5.58 -16.18 26.10
N ASP A 613 -6.30 -15.97 27.21
CA ASP A 613 -5.75 -15.41 28.45
C ASP A 613 -4.97 -16.46 29.27
N ALA A 614 -4.11 -17.22 28.57
CA ALA A 614 -3.27 -18.26 29.14
C ALA A 614 -1.97 -18.37 28.32
N PRO A 615 -0.86 -18.81 28.94
CA PRO A 615 0.41 -18.93 28.24
C PRO A 615 0.34 -19.97 27.11
N VAL A 616 1.07 -19.70 26.02
CA VAL A 616 1.37 -20.72 25.02
C VAL A 616 2.47 -21.62 25.58
N VAL A 617 2.09 -22.85 25.92
CA VAL A 617 2.92 -23.82 26.66
C VAL A 617 3.84 -24.66 25.77
N GLY A 618 3.63 -24.62 24.45
CA GLY A 618 4.50 -25.29 23.51
C GLY A 618 4.01 -25.21 22.06
N THR A 619 4.88 -25.64 21.14
CA THR A 619 4.56 -25.81 19.73
C THR A 619 4.95 -27.20 19.27
N ILE A 620 4.01 -27.96 18.72
CA ILE A 620 4.24 -29.31 18.21
C ILE A 620 4.33 -29.27 16.69
N GLY A 621 5.46 -29.75 16.15
CA GLY A 621 5.74 -29.79 14.72
C GLY A 621 5.16 -31.04 14.03
N THR A 622 4.96 -30.95 12.71
CA THR A 622 4.64 -32.14 11.90
C THR A 622 5.89 -33.00 11.69
N THR A 623 5.90 -34.22 12.24
CA THR A 623 6.97 -35.21 12.00
C THR A 623 6.41 -36.47 11.37
N GLU A 624 7.22 -37.19 10.61
CA GLU A 624 6.83 -38.48 9.99
C GLU A 624 6.37 -39.49 11.05
N ALA A 625 7.08 -39.56 12.19
CA ALA A 625 6.71 -40.42 13.31
C ALA A 625 5.30 -40.12 13.87
N LEU A 626 4.96 -38.84 14.08
CA LEU A 626 3.64 -38.43 14.55
C LEU A 626 2.55 -38.62 13.48
N ALA A 627 2.91 -38.51 12.19
CA ALA A 627 1.97 -38.72 11.09
C ALA A 627 1.62 -40.20 10.87
N GLU A 628 2.55 -41.12 11.13
CA GLU A 628 2.37 -42.55 10.93
C GLU A 628 1.83 -43.28 12.16
N ARG A 629 2.33 -42.95 13.36
CA ARG A 629 2.07 -43.73 14.58
C ARG A 629 1.28 -42.99 15.64
N HIS A 630 1.09 -41.68 15.50
CA HIS A 630 0.49 -40.80 16.52
C HIS A 630 1.17 -40.78 17.91
N THR A 631 2.10 -41.69 18.19
CA THR A 631 2.84 -41.83 19.45
C THR A 631 4.34 -41.72 19.21
N ILE A 632 5.04 -41.22 20.24
CA ILE A 632 6.49 -41.08 20.27
C ILE A 632 7.06 -42.10 21.24
N ASP A 633 8.13 -42.75 20.81
CA ASP A 633 8.94 -43.58 21.70
C ASP A 633 9.96 -42.69 22.43
N PHE A 634 9.72 -42.44 23.71
CA PHE A 634 10.60 -41.63 24.57
C PHE A 634 11.88 -42.38 24.98
N THR A 635 11.91 -43.71 24.85
CA THR A 635 13.06 -44.56 25.17
C THR A 635 14.07 -44.66 24.01
N ALA A 636 13.63 -44.33 22.80
CA ALA A 636 14.48 -44.27 21.60
C ALA A 636 15.39 -43.03 21.58
N ALA A 637 16.26 -42.94 20.56
CA ALA A 637 17.17 -41.82 20.37
C ALA A 637 16.44 -40.45 20.36
N PRO A 638 17.07 -39.35 20.83
CA PRO A 638 16.40 -38.06 20.96
C PRO A 638 15.84 -37.57 19.62
N THR A 639 14.51 -37.52 19.49
CA THR A 639 13.83 -36.95 18.33
C THR A 639 13.39 -35.52 18.62
N PRO A 640 13.32 -34.64 17.61
CA PRO A 640 12.78 -33.28 17.79
C PRO A 640 11.36 -33.26 18.38
N ALA A 641 10.54 -34.26 18.06
CA ALA A 641 9.20 -34.40 18.62
C ALA A 641 9.24 -34.78 20.12
N ALA A 642 10.10 -35.72 20.52
CA ALA A 642 10.26 -36.09 21.93
C ALA A 642 10.69 -34.89 22.79
N GLU A 643 11.63 -34.07 22.30
CA GLU A 643 12.06 -32.86 22.99
C GLU A 643 10.94 -31.81 23.12
N GLN A 644 10.07 -31.66 22.11
CA GLN A 644 8.91 -30.77 22.19
C GLN A 644 7.91 -31.20 23.29
N PHE A 645 7.70 -32.50 23.47
CA PHE A 645 6.84 -33.02 24.55
C PHE A 645 7.51 -32.97 25.93
N ARG A 646 8.84 -33.16 26.02
CA ARG A 646 9.61 -32.93 27.26
C ARG A 646 9.59 -31.46 27.69
N GLU A 647 9.66 -30.54 26.74
CA GLU A 647 9.50 -29.11 26.97
C GLU A 647 8.07 -28.80 27.45
N LEU A 648 7.05 -29.34 26.78
CA LEU A 648 5.64 -29.18 27.18
C LEU A 648 5.42 -29.66 28.62
N ARG A 649 5.91 -30.85 28.97
CA ARG A 649 5.88 -31.40 30.33
C ARG A 649 6.52 -30.46 31.35
N THR A 650 7.70 -29.94 31.02
CA THR A 650 8.42 -29.00 31.90
C THR A 650 7.63 -27.73 32.10
N ASN A 651 7.06 -27.16 31.03
CA ASN A 651 6.26 -25.94 31.10
C ASN A 651 4.99 -26.13 31.92
N LEU A 652 4.33 -27.29 31.80
CA LEU A 652 3.14 -27.64 32.59
C LEU A 652 3.39 -27.61 34.10
N ARG A 653 4.56 -28.09 34.55
CA ARG A 653 4.96 -28.02 35.97
C ARG A 653 5.07 -26.59 36.51
N PHE A 654 5.24 -25.59 35.65
CA PHE A 654 5.37 -24.18 36.03
C PHE A 654 4.09 -23.36 35.83
N LEU A 655 2.98 -23.96 35.35
CA LEU A 655 1.73 -23.23 35.10
C LEU A 655 0.94 -22.89 36.35
N ASP A 656 0.96 -23.75 37.37
CA ASP A 656 0.31 -23.50 38.65
C ASP A 656 1.09 -24.17 39.79
N VAL A 657 2.02 -23.40 40.36
CA VAL A 657 2.93 -23.87 41.43
C VAL A 657 2.18 -24.02 42.76
N ASP A 658 1.11 -23.25 42.95
CA ASP A 658 0.34 -23.22 44.21
C ASP A 658 -0.80 -24.26 44.22
N ASN A 659 -1.36 -24.60 43.06
CA ASN A 659 -2.36 -25.67 42.89
C ASN A 659 -2.02 -26.52 41.66
N ALA A 660 -1.11 -27.49 41.81
CA ALA A 660 -0.76 -28.40 40.73
C ALA A 660 -2.01 -29.19 40.28
N PRO A 661 -2.44 -29.07 39.01
CA PRO A 661 -3.64 -29.75 38.53
C PRO A 661 -3.40 -31.25 38.40
N THR A 662 -4.27 -32.05 39.02
CA THR A 662 -4.22 -33.51 38.91
C THR A 662 -5.00 -33.97 37.70
N VAL A 663 -6.17 -33.36 37.43
CA VAL A 663 -7.02 -33.69 36.28
C VAL A 663 -6.91 -32.63 35.19
N LEU A 664 -6.36 -33.02 34.04
CA LEU A 664 -6.15 -32.15 32.88
C LEU A 664 -6.99 -32.61 31.68
N ALA A 665 -7.83 -31.72 31.18
CA ALA A 665 -8.57 -31.95 29.93
C ALA A 665 -7.77 -31.40 28.74
N VAL A 666 -7.64 -32.20 27.68
CA VAL A 666 -7.08 -31.77 26.39
C VAL A 666 -8.22 -31.66 25.39
N THR A 667 -8.47 -30.44 24.90
CA THR A 667 -9.53 -30.18 23.92
C THR A 667 -9.06 -29.24 22.82
N SER A 668 -9.92 -29.00 21.84
CA SER A 668 -9.67 -28.12 20.70
C SER A 668 -10.97 -27.46 20.25
N GLY A 669 -10.88 -26.41 19.44
CA GLY A 669 -12.08 -25.76 18.91
C GLY A 669 -12.79 -26.61 17.88
N MET A 670 -12.02 -27.21 16.98
CA MET A 670 -12.51 -27.99 15.84
C MET A 670 -11.90 -29.41 15.79
N PRO A 671 -12.55 -30.37 15.12
CA PRO A 671 -11.96 -31.69 14.87
C PRO A 671 -10.66 -31.59 14.06
N GLY A 672 -9.72 -32.49 14.33
CA GLY A 672 -8.47 -32.59 13.55
C GLY A 672 -7.42 -31.52 13.89
N GLU A 673 -7.49 -30.93 15.08
CA GLU A 673 -6.50 -29.97 15.62
C GLU A 673 -5.39 -30.64 16.45
N GLY A 674 -5.36 -31.98 16.51
CA GLY A 674 -4.27 -32.74 17.15
C GLY A 674 -4.42 -32.95 18.66
N LYS A 675 -5.60 -32.71 19.24
CA LYS A 675 -5.91 -32.93 20.67
C LYS A 675 -5.57 -34.33 21.19
N SER A 676 -5.96 -35.39 20.46
CA SER A 676 -5.75 -36.79 20.88
C SER A 676 -4.27 -37.18 20.82
N THR A 677 -3.57 -36.76 19.77
CA THR A 677 -2.11 -36.90 19.65
C THR A 677 -1.39 -36.13 20.77
N LEU A 678 -1.85 -34.92 21.09
CA LEU A 678 -1.32 -34.13 22.19
C LEU A 678 -1.53 -34.82 23.55
N ALA A 679 -2.74 -35.33 23.82
CA ALA A 679 -3.11 -36.01 25.05
C ALA A 679 -2.26 -37.27 25.30
N VAL A 680 -2.18 -38.16 24.29
CA VAL A 680 -1.42 -39.42 24.40
C VAL A 680 0.06 -39.16 24.67
N ASN A 681 0.69 -38.27 23.90
CA ASN A 681 2.12 -38.02 24.02
C ASN A 681 2.48 -37.19 25.25
N LEU A 682 1.56 -36.34 25.74
CA LEU A 682 1.72 -35.70 27.04
C LEU A 682 1.69 -36.74 28.17
N ALA A 683 0.76 -37.68 28.14
CA ALA A 683 0.68 -38.76 29.13
C ALA A 683 1.93 -39.65 29.11
N LEU A 684 2.42 -40.01 27.92
CA LEU A 684 3.68 -40.75 27.75
C LEU A 684 4.89 -39.98 28.29
N ALA A 685 4.97 -38.66 28.05
CA ALA A 685 6.07 -37.84 28.55
C ALA A 685 6.08 -37.72 30.08
N LEU A 686 4.91 -37.64 30.71
CA LEU A 686 4.76 -37.63 32.18
C LEU A 686 5.16 -39.00 32.77
N ALA A 687 4.69 -40.10 32.18
CA ALA A 687 5.05 -41.46 32.61
C ALA A 687 6.56 -41.76 32.45
N ASP A 688 7.20 -41.26 31.38
CA ASP A 688 8.66 -41.34 31.18
C ASP A 688 9.47 -40.63 32.28
N ASP A 689 8.88 -39.66 32.99
CA ASP A 689 9.50 -39.02 34.18
C ASP A 689 9.30 -39.80 35.48
N GLY A 690 8.62 -40.96 35.42
CA GLY A 690 8.31 -41.81 36.57
C GLY A 690 7.02 -41.43 37.31
N GLU A 691 6.20 -40.53 36.77
CA GLU A 691 4.89 -40.19 37.34
C GLU A 691 3.85 -41.26 37.02
N SER A 692 2.89 -41.47 37.93
CA SER A 692 1.74 -42.34 37.69
C SER A 692 0.64 -41.59 36.93
N VAL A 693 0.35 -42.02 35.70
CA VAL A 693 -0.56 -41.31 34.79
C VAL A 693 -1.71 -42.19 34.35
N CYS A 694 -2.93 -41.68 34.44
CA CYS A 694 -4.12 -42.27 33.83
C CYS A 694 -4.57 -41.47 32.62
N LEU A 695 -4.52 -42.06 31.43
CA LEU A 695 -5.05 -41.47 30.20
C LEU A 695 -6.47 -41.97 29.94
N VAL A 696 -7.42 -41.05 29.86
CA VAL A 696 -8.86 -41.34 29.71
C VAL A 696 -9.34 -40.86 28.34
N ASP A 697 -9.97 -41.75 27.58
CA ASP A 697 -10.66 -41.41 26.33
C ASP A 697 -12.05 -40.84 26.65
N GLY A 698 -12.12 -39.51 26.80
CA GLY A 698 -13.35 -38.76 27.03
C GLY A 698 -14.11 -38.38 25.77
N ASP A 699 -13.58 -38.68 24.57
CA ASP A 699 -14.25 -38.44 23.29
C ASP A 699 -15.16 -39.62 22.95
N LEU A 700 -16.26 -39.75 23.71
CA LEU A 700 -17.23 -40.85 23.58
C LEU A 700 -17.93 -40.91 22.20
N ARG A 701 -17.75 -39.89 21.35
CA ARG A 701 -18.31 -39.83 19.99
C ARG A 701 -17.36 -40.38 18.94
N ASN A 702 -16.09 -40.08 19.06
CA ASN A 702 -15.06 -40.49 18.11
C ASN A 702 -13.78 -40.90 18.85
N PRO A 703 -13.83 -42.01 19.60
CA PRO A 703 -12.71 -42.45 20.42
C PRO A 703 -11.52 -42.85 19.56
N SER A 704 -10.32 -42.58 20.06
CA SER A 704 -9.07 -42.79 19.29
C SER A 704 -7.89 -43.27 20.12
N ILE A 705 -8.00 -43.24 21.45
CA ILE A 705 -6.87 -43.53 22.35
C ILE A 705 -6.45 -45.00 22.25
N ALA A 706 -7.41 -45.93 22.17
CA ALA A 706 -7.14 -47.36 22.04
C ALA A 706 -6.30 -47.66 20.78
N ASP A 707 -6.62 -47.02 19.67
CA ASP A 707 -5.90 -47.19 18.40
C ASP A 707 -4.50 -46.55 18.44
N TYR A 708 -4.36 -45.40 19.13
CA TYR A 708 -3.11 -44.65 19.18
C TYR A 708 -2.08 -45.29 20.11
N VAL A 709 -2.50 -45.69 21.32
CA VAL A 709 -1.63 -46.37 22.28
C VAL A 709 -1.31 -47.78 21.82
N GLY A 710 -2.28 -48.44 21.17
CA GLY A 710 -2.15 -49.82 20.73
C GLY A 710 -1.97 -50.79 21.91
N GLY A 711 -1.37 -51.95 21.64
CA GLY A 711 -1.36 -53.06 22.59
C GLY A 711 -2.73 -53.74 22.69
N ASN A 712 -2.84 -54.82 23.48
CA ASN A 712 -4.09 -55.57 23.64
C ASN A 712 -5.13 -54.83 24.51
N LEU A 713 -5.27 -53.51 24.34
CA LEU A 713 -6.28 -52.71 25.03
C LEU A 713 -7.67 -53.12 24.57
N GLN A 714 -8.56 -53.36 25.52
CA GLN A 714 -9.92 -53.76 25.29
C GLN A 714 -10.83 -52.53 25.22
N SER A 715 -11.43 -52.29 24.04
CA SER A 715 -12.38 -51.18 23.82
C SER A 715 -13.84 -51.55 24.16
N ALA A 716 -14.10 -52.82 24.51
CA ALA A 716 -15.45 -53.31 24.82
C ALA A 716 -16.00 -52.84 26.18
N VAL A 717 -15.12 -52.41 27.08
CA VAL A 717 -15.46 -51.90 28.41
C VAL A 717 -14.54 -50.70 28.68
N GLY A 718 -15.10 -49.60 29.18
CA GLY A 718 -14.35 -48.37 29.42
C GLY A 718 -15.18 -47.30 30.14
N LEU A 719 -14.87 -46.04 29.89
CA LEU A 719 -15.49 -44.89 30.55
C LEU A 719 -17.02 -44.91 30.46
N SER A 720 -17.59 -45.14 29.27
CA SER A 720 -19.05 -45.18 29.09
C SER A 720 -19.72 -46.29 29.89
N THR A 721 -19.03 -47.43 30.05
CA THR A 721 -19.53 -48.61 30.79
C THR A 721 -19.54 -48.34 32.29
N SER A 722 -18.49 -47.68 32.78
CA SER A 722 -18.41 -47.22 34.18
C SER A 722 -19.47 -46.15 34.47
N LEU A 723 -19.62 -45.15 33.60
CA LEU A 723 -20.64 -44.09 33.78
C LEU A 723 -22.08 -44.62 33.71
N ALA A 724 -22.32 -45.70 32.96
CA ALA A 724 -23.61 -46.39 32.93
C ALA A 724 -23.86 -47.29 34.16
N GLY A 725 -22.86 -47.54 34.99
CA GLY A 725 -22.96 -48.40 36.17
C GLY A 725 -22.87 -49.89 35.92
N ALA A 726 -22.34 -50.29 34.76
CA ALA A 726 -22.15 -51.68 34.40
C ALA A 726 -20.80 -52.25 34.89
N ALA A 727 -19.85 -51.40 35.30
CA ALA A 727 -18.56 -51.76 35.88
C ALA A 727 -18.10 -50.70 36.88
N GLU A 728 -17.28 -51.07 37.86
CA GLU A 728 -16.56 -50.11 38.69
C GLU A 728 -15.40 -49.49 37.91
N ILE A 729 -14.94 -48.29 38.30
CA ILE A 729 -13.89 -47.60 37.55
C ILE A 729 -12.57 -48.38 37.59
N ASP A 730 -12.23 -49.00 38.72
CA ASP A 730 -11.00 -49.78 38.89
C ASP A 730 -10.95 -51.02 37.98
N ASP A 731 -12.11 -51.60 37.66
CA ASP A 731 -12.23 -52.76 36.78
C ASP A 731 -11.99 -52.42 35.31
N VAL A 732 -12.06 -51.13 34.94
CA VAL A 732 -11.90 -50.66 33.55
C VAL A 732 -10.56 -49.97 33.29
N VAL A 733 -9.73 -49.79 34.33
CA VAL A 733 -8.35 -49.30 34.20
C VAL A 733 -7.49 -50.41 33.61
N GLN A 734 -6.81 -50.12 32.50
CA GLN A 734 -5.97 -51.08 31.79
C GLN A 734 -4.51 -50.65 31.84
N LEU A 735 -3.63 -51.57 32.24
CA LEU A 735 -2.19 -51.36 32.22
C LEU A 735 -1.69 -51.39 30.77
N THR A 736 -0.78 -50.48 30.44
CA THR A 736 -0.13 -50.45 29.13
C THR A 736 1.24 -51.14 29.17
N ALA A 737 1.90 -51.25 28.01
CA ALA A 737 3.29 -51.71 27.94
C ALA A 737 4.31 -50.67 28.46
N VAL A 738 3.86 -49.45 28.74
CA VAL A 738 4.69 -48.35 29.26
C VAL A 738 4.50 -48.28 30.77
N ASP A 739 5.61 -48.45 31.51
CA ASP A 739 5.60 -48.33 32.96
C ASP A 739 5.10 -46.95 33.39
N GLY A 740 4.22 -46.91 34.40
CA GLY A 740 3.62 -45.67 34.89
C GLY A 740 2.41 -45.15 34.10
N LEU A 741 2.08 -45.73 32.94
CA LEU A 741 0.91 -45.34 32.14
C LEU A 741 -0.22 -46.39 32.20
N SER A 742 -1.37 -45.95 32.70
CA SER A 742 -2.65 -46.67 32.65
C SER A 742 -3.62 -45.97 31.69
N VAL A 743 -4.49 -46.74 31.03
CA VAL A 743 -5.46 -46.22 30.07
C VAL A 743 -6.88 -46.67 30.42
N ILE A 744 -7.83 -45.74 30.30
CA ILE A 744 -9.27 -46.01 30.28
C ILE A 744 -9.76 -45.66 28.88
N THR A 745 -10.16 -46.68 28.10
CA THR A 745 -10.77 -46.48 26.79
C THR A 745 -12.18 -45.90 26.93
N SER A 746 -12.79 -45.43 25.84
CA SER A 746 -14.14 -44.85 25.89
C SER A 746 -15.20 -45.87 26.28
N GLY A 747 -14.95 -47.15 26.04
CA GLY A 747 -15.99 -48.19 26.01
C GLY A 747 -16.87 -48.07 24.75
N PRO A 748 -18.00 -48.80 24.69
CA PRO A 748 -18.94 -48.71 23.58
C PRO A 748 -19.52 -47.30 23.47
N ILE A 749 -19.68 -46.81 22.25
CA ILE A 749 -20.25 -45.48 21.95
C ILE A 749 -21.69 -45.42 22.53
N PRO A 750 -21.95 -44.57 23.54
CA PRO A 750 -23.27 -44.50 24.15
C PRO A 750 -24.24 -43.66 23.30
N PRO A 751 -25.56 -43.89 23.40
CA PRO A 751 -26.56 -43.09 22.69
C PRO A 751 -26.66 -41.65 23.23
N ASN A 752 -26.21 -41.40 24.47
CA ASN A 752 -26.34 -40.14 25.20
C ASN A 752 -25.00 -39.68 25.86
N PRO A 753 -23.95 -39.35 25.08
CA PRO A 753 -22.63 -39.01 25.62
C PRO A 753 -22.61 -37.81 26.57
N ALA A 754 -23.30 -36.72 26.20
CA ALA A 754 -23.30 -35.47 26.96
C ALA A 754 -23.92 -35.65 28.36
N GLU A 755 -24.99 -36.43 28.46
CA GLU A 755 -25.67 -36.72 29.72
C GLU A 755 -24.80 -37.54 30.66
N LEU A 756 -23.98 -38.45 30.13
CA LEU A 756 -23.04 -39.24 30.92
C LEU A 756 -21.88 -38.37 31.42
N LEU A 757 -21.30 -37.54 30.55
CA LEU A 757 -20.18 -36.65 30.89
C LEU A 757 -20.60 -35.48 31.81
N GLY A 758 -21.85 -35.03 31.73
CA GLY A 758 -22.42 -34.04 32.65
C GLY A 758 -22.99 -34.62 33.95
N SER A 759 -22.85 -35.94 34.18
CA SER A 759 -23.43 -36.60 35.35
C SER A 759 -22.57 -36.41 36.61
N ARG A 760 -23.21 -36.47 37.79
CA ARG A 760 -22.48 -36.49 39.08
C ARG A 760 -21.47 -37.64 39.18
N ARG A 761 -21.81 -38.77 38.57
CA ARG A 761 -20.96 -39.97 38.54
C ARG A 761 -19.64 -39.72 37.81
N PHE A 762 -19.64 -38.88 36.77
CA PHE A 762 -18.39 -38.51 36.09
C PHE A 762 -17.43 -37.78 37.04
N GLY A 763 -17.94 -36.83 37.83
CA GLY A 763 -17.15 -36.16 38.87
C GLY A 763 -16.62 -37.12 39.95
N GLU A 764 -17.44 -38.09 40.39
CA GLU A 764 -17.02 -39.13 41.34
C GLU A 764 -15.92 -40.04 40.77
N VAL A 765 -16.02 -40.41 39.49
CA VAL A 765 -15.01 -41.16 38.76
C VAL A 765 -13.70 -40.37 38.70
N LEU A 766 -13.74 -39.09 38.30
CA LEU A 766 -12.54 -38.26 38.23
C LEU A 766 -11.88 -38.07 39.60
N ALA A 767 -12.66 -37.87 40.67
CA ALA A 767 -12.15 -37.78 42.03
C ALA A 767 -11.49 -39.09 42.49
N THR A 768 -12.03 -40.25 42.07
CA THR A 768 -11.45 -41.56 42.37
C THR A 768 -10.12 -41.74 41.64
N LEU A 769 -10.04 -41.36 40.37
CA LEU A 769 -8.79 -41.42 39.60
C LEU A 769 -7.73 -40.46 40.15
N ALA A 770 -8.12 -39.23 40.49
CA ALA A 770 -7.22 -38.23 41.07
C ALA A 770 -6.63 -38.66 42.43
N ALA A 771 -7.28 -39.58 43.15
CA ALA A 771 -6.74 -40.13 44.40
C ALA A 771 -5.69 -41.24 44.19
N HIS A 772 -5.64 -41.86 43.00
CA HIS A 772 -4.78 -43.01 42.70
C HIS A 772 -3.64 -42.70 41.74
N PHE A 773 -3.72 -41.61 40.98
CA PHE A 773 -2.74 -41.21 39.98
C PHE A 773 -2.23 -39.79 40.27
N ASP A 774 -0.95 -39.55 39.99
CA ASP A 774 -0.35 -38.22 40.06
C ASP A 774 -0.98 -37.28 39.01
N HIS A 775 -1.30 -37.82 37.83
CA HIS A 775 -1.98 -37.10 36.75
C HIS A 775 -3.07 -37.93 36.06
N VAL A 776 -4.19 -37.30 35.75
CA VAL A 776 -5.27 -37.83 34.93
C VAL A 776 -5.41 -36.95 33.70
N ILE A 777 -5.05 -37.47 32.53
CA ILE A 777 -5.15 -36.75 31.24
C ILE A 777 -6.39 -37.23 30.51
N ILE A 778 -7.29 -36.32 30.15
CA ILE A 778 -8.54 -36.65 29.45
C ILE A 778 -8.48 -36.11 28.02
N ASP A 779 -8.57 -36.97 27.01
CA ASP A 779 -8.83 -36.53 25.63
C ASP A 779 -10.33 -36.24 25.48
N ALA A 780 -10.68 -34.97 25.25
CA ALA A 780 -12.07 -34.53 25.18
C ALA A 780 -12.50 -34.31 23.72
N SER A 781 -13.81 -34.38 23.44
CA SER A 781 -14.34 -33.96 22.12
C SER A 781 -14.05 -32.47 21.84
N PRO A 782 -14.04 -32.02 20.57
CA PRO A 782 -13.89 -30.60 20.25
C PRO A 782 -15.05 -29.75 20.82
N ALA A 783 -14.73 -28.54 21.28
CA ALA A 783 -15.65 -27.72 22.07
C ALA A 783 -16.71 -26.94 21.25
N LEU A 784 -16.50 -26.70 19.94
CA LEU A 784 -17.47 -25.98 19.11
C LEU A 784 -18.58 -26.85 18.50
N PRO A 785 -18.30 -28.06 17.94
CA PRO A 785 -19.33 -28.84 17.27
C PRO A 785 -20.34 -29.47 18.24
N VAL A 786 -19.90 -29.80 19.46
CA VAL A 786 -20.66 -30.51 20.49
C VAL A 786 -20.28 -30.01 21.88
N THR A 787 -21.19 -30.17 22.84
CA THR A 787 -21.00 -29.69 24.22
C THR A 787 -20.11 -30.61 25.08
N ASP A 788 -19.89 -31.85 24.64
CA ASP A 788 -19.17 -32.89 25.38
C ASP A 788 -17.78 -32.41 25.85
N GLY A 789 -17.04 -31.74 24.97
CA GLY A 789 -15.72 -31.17 25.28
C GLY A 789 -15.75 -30.13 26.39
N ALA A 790 -16.76 -29.26 26.39
CA ALA A 790 -16.95 -28.24 27.42
C ALA A 790 -17.37 -28.86 28.77
N LEU A 791 -18.17 -29.92 28.76
CA LEU A 791 -18.57 -30.64 29.99
C LEU A 791 -17.38 -31.35 30.65
N VAL A 792 -16.52 -31.99 29.86
CA VAL A 792 -15.26 -32.58 30.35
C VAL A 792 -14.34 -31.50 30.89
N ALA A 793 -14.17 -30.41 30.14
CA ALA A 793 -13.34 -29.27 30.55
C ALA A 793 -13.82 -28.62 31.86
N ALA A 794 -15.13 -28.51 32.08
CA ALA A 794 -15.71 -27.95 33.31
C ALA A 794 -15.53 -28.87 34.54
N SER A 795 -15.28 -30.16 34.33
CA SER A 795 -15.08 -31.15 35.39
C SER A 795 -13.61 -31.40 35.72
N ALA A 796 -12.69 -30.79 34.98
CA ALA A 796 -11.24 -30.91 35.15
C ALA A 796 -10.67 -29.72 35.95
N ASP A 797 -9.49 -29.91 36.55
CA ASP A 797 -8.79 -28.83 37.28
C ASP A 797 -8.25 -27.76 36.30
N GLY A 798 -8.00 -28.14 35.06
CA GLY A 798 -7.71 -27.21 33.99
C GLY A 798 -7.62 -27.83 32.59
N VAL A 799 -7.53 -26.94 31.61
CA VAL A 799 -7.63 -27.27 30.18
C VAL A 799 -6.35 -26.90 29.44
N ILE A 800 -5.85 -27.84 28.63
CA ILE A 800 -4.83 -27.59 27.61
C ILE A 800 -5.52 -27.52 26.25
N LEU A 801 -5.42 -26.35 25.62
CA LEU A 801 -6.11 -26.06 24.36
C LEU A 801 -5.18 -26.31 23.16
N ALA A 802 -5.54 -27.26 22.30
CA ALA A 802 -4.84 -27.48 21.05
C ALA A 802 -5.33 -26.50 19.96
N VAL A 803 -4.40 -25.79 19.33
CA VAL A 803 -4.66 -24.81 18.26
C VAL A 803 -3.85 -25.17 17.03
N ARG A 804 -4.51 -25.46 15.91
CA ARG A 804 -3.82 -25.92 14.70
C ARG A 804 -3.25 -24.76 13.89
N HIS A 805 -1.93 -24.81 13.66
CA HIS A 805 -1.22 -23.84 12.86
C HIS A 805 -1.80 -23.72 11.43
N ASN A 806 -2.07 -22.48 11.02
CA ASN A 806 -2.55 -22.08 9.70
C ASN A 806 -3.85 -22.80 9.25
N HIS A 807 -4.67 -23.23 10.21
CA HIS A 807 -5.95 -23.87 9.98
C HIS A 807 -7.04 -23.31 10.90
N THR A 808 -6.81 -23.29 12.20
CA THR A 808 -7.73 -22.66 13.17
C THR A 808 -7.82 -21.17 12.88
N THR A 809 -9.04 -20.62 12.85
CA THR A 809 -9.23 -19.18 12.66
C THR A 809 -9.33 -18.44 13.98
N THR A 810 -9.02 -17.14 13.97
CA THR A 810 -9.26 -16.22 15.10
C THR A 810 -10.68 -16.38 15.64
N ASP A 811 -11.69 -16.38 14.76
CA ASP A 811 -13.10 -16.50 15.17
C ASP A 811 -13.40 -17.85 15.85
N GLN A 812 -12.81 -18.95 15.36
CA GLN A 812 -12.97 -20.27 15.97
C GLN A 812 -12.30 -20.34 17.33
N LEU A 813 -11.08 -19.80 17.46
CA LEU A 813 -10.38 -19.79 18.74
C LEU A 813 -11.12 -18.93 19.77
N THR A 814 -11.56 -17.73 19.39
CA THR A 814 -12.37 -16.86 20.27
C THR A 814 -13.65 -17.56 20.72
N ALA A 815 -14.42 -18.15 19.79
CA ALA A 815 -15.63 -18.87 20.14
C ALA A 815 -15.37 -20.08 21.05
N THR A 816 -14.19 -20.70 20.93
CA THR A 816 -13.78 -21.84 21.77
C THR A 816 -13.49 -21.38 23.19
N VAL A 817 -12.70 -20.32 23.35
CA VAL A 817 -12.41 -19.70 24.67
C VAL A 817 -13.70 -19.23 25.32
N ASP A 818 -14.54 -18.48 24.61
CA ASP A 818 -15.84 -18.02 25.11
C ASP A 818 -16.73 -19.19 25.58
N GLY A 819 -16.71 -20.32 24.87
CA GLY A 819 -17.46 -21.52 25.22
C GLY A 819 -16.94 -22.23 26.47
N LEU A 820 -15.62 -22.28 26.66
CA LEU A 820 -14.98 -22.82 27.85
C LEU A 820 -15.19 -21.90 29.06
N ASP A 821 -15.08 -20.58 28.88
CA ASP A 821 -15.35 -19.59 29.92
C ASP A 821 -16.82 -19.64 30.37
N ALA A 822 -17.76 -19.86 29.46
CA ALA A 822 -19.19 -19.96 29.78
C ALA A 822 -19.53 -21.13 30.73
N VAL A 823 -18.71 -22.17 30.76
CA VAL A 823 -18.83 -23.31 31.70
C VAL A 823 -17.87 -23.21 32.88
N ASN A 824 -17.17 -22.07 33.02
CA ASN A 824 -16.13 -21.82 34.02
C ASN A 824 -14.95 -22.81 33.97
N ALA A 825 -14.63 -23.34 32.78
CA ALA A 825 -13.47 -24.18 32.59
C ALA A 825 -12.20 -23.31 32.53
N ARG A 826 -11.20 -23.62 33.35
CA ARG A 826 -9.96 -22.85 33.43
C ARG A 826 -8.97 -23.30 32.34
N VAL A 827 -8.69 -22.45 31.36
CA VAL A 827 -7.64 -22.70 30.37
C VAL A 827 -6.27 -22.43 31.01
N LEU A 828 -5.45 -23.48 31.18
CA LEU A 828 -4.12 -23.37 31.78
C LEU A 828 -3.04 -23.01 30.76
N GLY A 829 -3.24 -23.40 29.50
CA GLY A 829 -2.34 -23.04 28.43
C GLY A 829 -2.80 -23.53 27.06
N ALA A 830 -2.21 -22.95 26.02
CA ALA A 830 -2.47 -23.33 24.64
C ALA A 830 -1.24 -23.96 23.98
N VAL A 831 -1.45 -24.95 23.12
CA VAL A 831 -0.41 -25.63 22.33
C VAL A 831 -0.68 -25.40 20.86
N VAL A 832 0.30 -24.83 20.14
CA VAL A 832 0.19 -24.69 18.68
C VAL A 832 0.63 -25.99 18.01
N THR A 833 -0.31 -26.72 17.42
CA THR A 833 -0.11 -28.05 16.84
C THR A 833 0.06 -28.00 15.32
N LEU A 834 0.65 -29.07 14.75
CA LEU A 834 0.90 -29.24 13.32
C LEU A 834 1.68 -28.07 12.68
N THR A 835 2.64 -27.52 13.40
CA THR A 835 3.53 -26.48 12.86
C THR A 835 4.46 -27.09 11.80
N PRO A 836 4.66 -26.47 10.63
CA PRO A 836 5.55 -27.02 9.60
C PRO A 836 6.97 -27.21 10.14
N SER A 837 7.51 -28.43 10.01
CA SER A 837 8.90 -28.71 10.33
C SER A 837 9.84 -27.86 9.47
N ALA A 838 10.59 -26.95 10.08
CA ALA A 838 11.57 -26.14 9.39
C ALA A 838 12.71 -27.04 8.89
N LYS A 839 12.77 -27.29 7.57
CA LYS A 839 13.99 -27.79 6.94
C LYS A 839 15.07 -26.71 7.04
N GLY A 840 15.94 -26.84 8.04
CA GLY A 840 17.20 -26.09 8.15
C GLY A 840 17.05 -24.58 8.28
N LYS A 841 16.70 -24.09 9.47
CA LYS A 841 17.08 -22.77 10.00
C LYS A 841 16.82 -22.80 11.50
N GLY A 842 17.87 -22.61 12.28
CA GLY A 842 17.87 -22.83 13.73
C GLY A 842 16.73 -22.11 14.44
N TYR A 843 16.03 -22.88 15.27
CA TYR A 843 15.15 -22.34 16.30
C TYR A 843 15.90 -21.29 17.12
N HIS A 844 15.22 -20.19 17.41
CA HIS A 844 15.68 -19.19 18.38
C HIS A 844 15.79 -19.85 19.77
N ARG A 845 16.99 -20.37 20.03
CA ARG A 845 17.45 -20.86 21.32
C ARG A 845 17.54 -19.69 22.30
N TYR A 846 16.49 -19.44 23.08
CA TYR A 846 16.63 -18.73 24.34
C TYR A 846 17.22 -19.69 25.38
N GLY A 847 18.54 -19.88 25.32
CA GLY A 847 19.29 -20.65 26.31
C GLY A 847 19.99 -19.72 27.29
N TYR A 848 19.55 -19.73 28.54
CA TYR A 848 20.27 -19.12 29.66
C TYR A 848 21.67 -19.74 29.77
N GLY A 849 22.70 -18.90 29.64
CA GLY A 849 24.09 -19.31 29.80
C GLY A 849 24.45 -19.47 31.27
N TYR A 850 24.59 -20.71 31.74
CA TYR A 850 25.40 -21.00 32.91
C TYR A 850 26.87 -21.06 32.47
N GLY A 851 27.65 -20.09 32.97
CA GLY A 851 29.10 -20.10 32.84
C GLY A 851 29.68 -21.30 33.59
N THR A 852 30.17 -22.28 32.85
CA THR A 852 31.15 -23.23 33.34
C THR A 852 32.51 -22.76 32.87
N THR A 853 33.23 -22.10 33.78
CA THR A 853 34.66 -21.86 33.69
C THR A 853 35.37 -23.21 33.63
N GLY A 854 35.83 -23.58 32.43
CA GLY A 854 36.61 -24.77 32.15
C GLY A 854 37.73 -24.43 31.19
N GLN A 855 38.88 -24.13 31.77
CA GLN A 855 40.12 -23.66 31.18
C GLN A 855 40.72 -24.69 30.20
N THR A 856 40.92 -24.31 28.93
CA THR A 856 42.02 -24.84 28.09
C THR A 856 42.47 -23.79 27.08
N ALA A 857 43.76 -23.51 27.10
CA ALA A 857 44.50 -22.50 26.36
C ALA A 857 44.59 -22.79 24.84
N PRO A 858 44.94 -21.79 24.01
CA PRO A 858 44.93 -21.92 22.56
C PRO A 858 46.21 -22.59 22.05
N ALA A 859 46.07 -23.59 21.18
CA ALA A 859 47.16 -24.09 20.36
C ALA A 859 47.10 -23.42 18.98
N SER A 860 48.22 -22.80 18.65
CA SER A 860 48.57 -22.06 17.45
C SER A 860 48.31 -22.80 16.14
N THR A 861 47.74 -22.07 15.19
CA THR A 861 47.78 -22.34 13.76
C THR A 861 49.22 -22.29 13.26
N GLU A 862 49.75 -23.43 12.83
CA GLU A 862 50.97 -23.49 12.01
C GLU A 862 50.59 -24.03 10.63
N SER A 863 50.94 -23.23 9.62
CA SER A 863 50.68 -23.37 8.20
C SER A 863 51.41 -24.56 7.58
N ALA A 864 50.75 -25.27 6.66
CA ALA A 864 51.37 -26.15 5.68
C ALA A 864 50.67 -25.97 4.30
N PRO A 865 51.38 -26.21 3.17
CA PRO A 865 51.30 -25.35 2.00
C PRO A 865 50.55 -25.96 0.81
N ASP A 866 50.22 -25.06 -0.13
CA ASP A 866 49.77 -25.34 -1.49
C ASP A 866 50.56 -26.46 -2.17
N SER A 867 49.84 -27.44 -2.71
CA SER A 867 50.33 -28.29 -3.80
C SER A 867 49.21 -28.56 -4.81
N ALA A 868 49.08 -27.62 -5.73
CA ALA A 868 48.52 -27.82 -7.05
C ALA A 868 49.36 -28.86 -7.82
N ALA A 869 49.11 -30.16 -7.61
CA ALA A 869 49.68 -31.23 -8.41
C ALA A 869 48.92 -32.56 -8.23
N ALA A 870 47.59 -32.58 -8.34
CA ALA A 870 46.83 -33.85 -8.32
C ALA A 870 45.44 -33.80 -8.99
N ARG A 871 45.25 -32.96 -10.02
CA ARG A 871 44.01 -32.97 -10.84
C ARG A 871 44.27 -33.00 -12.35
N SER A 872 45.30 -33.73 -12.75
CA SER A 872 45.60 -34.02 -14.17
C SER A 872 45.47 -35.51 -14.52
N ALA A 873 44.68 -36.28 -13.77
CA ALA A 873 44.55 -37.73 -13.97
C ALA A 873 43.10 -38.27 -13.89
N ALA A 874 42.08 -37.42 -14.04
CA ALA A 874 40.68 -37.84 -14.03
C ALA A 874 39.87 -37.36 -15.25
N HIS A 875 40.55 -36.94 -16.33
CA HIS A 875 39.90 -36.54 -17.59
C HIS A 875 40.44 -37.35 -18.78
N ARG A 876 40.73 -38.63 -18.55
CA ARG A 876 41.24 -39.55 -19.58
C ARG A 876 40.62 -40.95 -19.46
N MET A 877 39.33 -41.00 -19.13
CA MET A 877 38.57 -42.26 -19.05
C MET A 877 37.18 -42.20 -19.74
N ASP A 878 36.77 -41.06 -20.29
CA ASP A 878 35.48 -40.93 -20.99
C ASP A 878 35.58 -40.99 -22.54
N ASP A 879 36.79 -40.94 -23.12
CA ASP A 879 37.00 -40.98 -24.59
C ASP A 879 37.31 -42.37 -25.18
N ILE A 880 37.11 -43.46 -24.42
CA ILE A 880 37.39 -44.85 -24.88
C ILE A 880 36.11 -45.68 -25.07
N LYS A 881 34.92 -45.06 -25.03
CA LYS A 881 33.65 -45.76 -25.32
C LYS A 881 32.93 -45.35 -26.60
N GLU A 882 33.53 -44.49 -27.43
CA GLU A 882 32.88 -44.00 -28.65
C GLU A 882 33.62 -44.29 -29.97
N SER A 883 34.55 -45.26 -30.01
CA SER A 883 35.22 -45.64 -31.28
C SER A 883 35.24 -47.13 -31.59
N THR A 884 34.42 -47.95 -30.92
CA THR A 884 34.23 -49.38 -31.28
C THR A 884 32.89 -49.64 -32.00
N GLN A 885 32.24 -48.59 -32.53
CA GLN A 885 30.96 -48.73 -33.24
C GLN A 885 30.95 -48.11 -34.64
N GLU A 886 32.13 -47.87 -35.23
CA GLU A 886 32.25 -47.39 -36.61
C GLU A 886 33.38 -48.12 -37.36
N ARG A 887 33.28 -49.46 -37.42
CA ARG A 887 34.00 -50.30 -38.41
C ARG A 887 33.48 -51.74 -38.52
N ALA A 888 32.16 -51.90 -38.46
CA ALA A 888 31.49 -53.13 -38.88
C ALA A 888 30.06 -52.83 -39.36
N GLU A 889 29.92 -51.94 -40.36
CA GLU A 889 28.77 -51.87 -41.29
C GLU A 889 28.99 -50.72 -42.29
N VAL A 890 29.97 -50.85 -43.20
CA VAL A 890 29.92 -50.42 -44.62
C VAL A 890 31.07 -51.14 -45.33
N GLU A 891 30.80 -52.39 -45.71
CA GLU A 891 31.25 -52.91 -47.00
C GLU A 891 29.96 -53.34 -47.73
N SER A 892 29.14 -52.35 -48.09
CA SER A 892 28.10 -52.41 -49.13
C SER A 892 27.58 -51.01 -49.44
#